data_AF-A0A7K3A1R4-F1
#
_entry.id   AF-A0A7K3A1R4-F1
#
_cell.length_a   1.000
_cell.length_b   1.000
_cell.length_c   1.000
_cell.angle_alpha   90.00
_cell.angle_beta   90.00
_cell.angle_gamma   90.00
#
_symmetry.space_group_name_H-M   'P 1'
#
loop_
_entity.id
_entity.type
_entity.pdbx_description
1 polymer ?
#
loop_
_entity_poly.entity_id
_entity_poly.type
_entity_poly.pdbx_seq_one_letter_code
_entity_poly.pdbx_strand_id
1 'polypeptide(L)'
;MTETHRYGHGQGQGLAPQLLVCGGTFASLDAGGGLSAVRGGSAMSGPDGLFVRDARHLCRWQLTVDGAAPEVLTPLSYEDGGVARCVLVPRGGRQEPPAYTLFREQAVGEGSLVELLRIVSNRPVPSTVRLALTVDADFTDQFELRSDHRTYAKTGVVRTREVLDDGVEFTYRRGDWRSSTTVTSEPAPEAVEETGTGARRLVWTLELDAQGSAELTLRVAARPHGVAAVRVPATPAAAAAELTASVDEFGSGVTLPGAWPELAAACARGLADLAVLRVPAAGPDGERHLVPAAGVPWFLTLLGRDALLTSLFALPYRPELAAATLPVLAATQATELVEGAVAQPGKIVHEVRHGELAHFGQVPYGRYYGSVDATPLFLVLLGAYTERTGDAGLARRLESHARAAVGWMLDHGGLTSRGYLVYRADQGGLANQNWKDSPGAICSADGSRATGPVMAAGAQGYAYDALRRTAVLARTVWDDVVYAELLEQAAADLRDRFLRDFWMEEKGFPALALDGDGHQVDALASDAGHLLWSGLLDKEYGEAVGRRLLEPDFFSGWGVRTVASGQAAYHPLSYHRGSVWPHDNALIALGLARYGLHDEARVVAGGLVAASVACGGRLPEVVAGYEREAYPAPVPYPYACARESRSAAAPLALLSAVGG
;
A
#
# COMPACT_ATOMS: atom_id res chain seq x y z
N MET A 1 -43.00 12.68 -7.67
CA MET A 1 -42.69 13.40 -8.91
C MET A 1 -41.32 14.01 -8.74
N THR A 2 -40.40 13.46 -9.51
CA THR A 2 -38.98 13.77 -9.66
C THR A 2 -38.76 15.16 -10.24
N GLU A 3 -37.87 15.95 -9.64
CA GLU A 3 -37.14 17.00 -10.35
C GLU A 3 -35.68 17.03 -9.89
N THR A 4 -34.85 16.45 -10.76
CA THR A 4 -33.40 16.45 -10.70
C THR A 4 -32.93 17.70 -11.43
N HIS A 5 -32.45 18.71 -10.72
CA HIS A 5 -31.72 19.83 -11.33
C HIS A 5 -30.28 19.84 -10.84
N ARG A 6 -29.40 19.18 -11.63
CA ARG A 6 -27.97 19.48 -11.67
C ARG A 6 -27.75 20.41 -12.87
N TYR A 7 -27.51 21.69 -12.61
CA TYR A 7 -26.84 22.57 -13.56
C TYR A 7 -25.46 22.91 -13.01
N GLY A 8 -24.45 22.66 -13.84
CA GLY A 8 -23.06 22.93 -13.54
C GLY A 8 -22.75 24.43 -13.57
N HIS A 9 -21.83 24.82 -12.71
CA HIS A 9 -20.96 25.96 -12.91
C HIS A 9 -19.52 25.46 -12.84
N GLY A 10 -18.82 25.59 -13.97
CA GLY A 10 -17.38 25.40 -14.03
C GLY A 10 -16.67 26.56 -13.36
N GLN A 11 -15.90 26.26 -12.32
CA GLN A 11 -14.61 26.87 -11.98
C GLN A 11 -13.84 25.87 -11.11
N GLY A 12 -12.71 25.36 -11.63
CA GLY A 12 -11.54 24.94 -10.86
C GLY A 12 -11.72 24.05 -9.62
N GLN A 13 -12.59 23.04 -9.62
CA GLN A 13 -12.39 21.90 -8.72
C GLN A 13 -11.34 21.01 -9.37
N GLY A 14 -10.11 21.02 -8.82
CA GLY A 14 -9.08 20.07 -9.24
C GLY A 14 -9.61 18.65 -9.07
N LEU A 15 -9.96 18.00 -10.17
CA LEU A 15 -10.32 16.59 -10.16
C LEU A 15 -9.11 15.80 -9.64
N ALA A 16 -9.34 14.92 -8.67
CA ALA A 16 -8.30 14.08 -8.13
C ALA A 16 -7.66 13.24 -9.26
N PRO A 17 -6.33 13.04 -9.23
CA PRO A 17 -5.65 12.23 -10.22
C PRO A 17 -6.21 10.80 -10.23
N GLN A 18 -6.22 10.19 -11.41
CA GLN A 18 -6.67 8.82 -11.60
C GLN A 18 -5.49 7.87 -11.48
N LEU A 19 -5.61 6.90 -10.57
CA LEU A 19 -4.56 5.95 -10.26
C LEU A 19 -4.84 4.58 -10.89
N LEU A 20 -4.06 4.25 -11.91
CA LEU A 20 -4.07 2.96 -12.58
C LEU A 20 -2.99 2.07 -11.94
N VAL A 21 -3.28 0.80 -11.66
CA VAL A 21 -2.37 -0.12 -10.96
C VAL A 21 -2.45 -1.50 -11.59
N CYS A 22 -1.29 -2.11 -11.87
CA CYS A 22 -1.16 -3.50 -12.27
C CYS A 22 0.17 -4.06 -11.76
N GLY A 23 0.09 -4.98 -10.79
CA GLY A 23 1.26 -5.63 -10.21
C GLY A 23 2.24 -4.61 -9.63
N GLY A 24 3.51 -4.66 -10.04
CA GLY A 24 4.55 -3.71 -9.63
C GLY A 24 4.57 -2.38 -10.40
N THR A 25 3.49 -2.02 -11.10
CA THR A 25 3.39 -0.82 -11.94
C THR A 25 2.17 0.01 -11.56
N PHE A 26 2.34 1.33 -11.47
CA PHE A 26 1.21 2.26 -11.34
C PHE A 26 1.42 3.53 -12.15
N ALA A 27 0.32 4.17 -12.56
CA ALA A 27 0.32 5.47 -13.20
C ALA A 27 -0.66 6.41 -12.50
N SER A 28 -0.21 7.62 -12.14
CA SER A 28 -1.05 8.71 -11.63
C SER A 28 -1.26 9.72 -12.74
N LEU A 29 -2.48 9.76 -13.31
CA LEU A 29 -2.84 10.54 -14.49
C LEU A 29 -3.75 11.72 -14.14
N ASP A 30 -3.62 12.82 -14.88
CA ASP A 30 -4.57 13.94 -14.76
C ASP A 30 -5.96 13.60 -15.35
N ALA A 31 -6.92 14.52 -15.21
CA ALA A 31 -8.28 14.32 -15.71
C ALA A 31 -8.38 14.17 -17.24
N GLY A 32 -7.34 14.53 -18.00
CA GLY A 32 -7.25 14.32 -19.45
C GLY A 32 -6.42 13.09 -19.83
N GLY A 33 -5.95 12.29 -18.88
CA GLY A 33 -5.04 11.16 -19.14
C GLY A 33 -3.60 11.60 -19.44
N GLY A 34 -3.24 12.84 -19.12
CA GLY A 34 -1.91 13.40 -19.30
C GLY A 34 -1.01 13.27 -18.08
N LEU A 35 0.28 13.58 -18.29
CA LEU A 35 1.29 13.75 -17.25
C LEU A 35 2.03 15.07 -17.46
N SER A 36 2.10 15.89 -16.43
CA SER A 36 2.89 17.12 -16.42
C SER A 36 3.80 17.10 -15.20
N ALA A 37 5.11 17.00 -15.39
CA ALA A 37 6.09 17.14 -14.31
C ALA A 37 6.09 18.57 -13.76
N VAL A 38 5.05 18.98 -13.04
CA VAL A 38 5.10 20.15 -12.17
C VAL A 38 5.76 19.67 -10.88
N ARG A 39 7.04 20.02 -10.71
CA ARG A 39 7.72 19.89 -9.42
C ARG A 39 6.90 20.70 -8.41
N GLY A 40 6.16 20.01 -7.54
CA GLY A 40 5.32 20.64 -6.52
C GLY A 40 3.81 20.57 -6.76
N GLY A 41 3.30 19.47 -7.34
CA GLY A 41 1.90 19.09 -7.11
C GLY A 41 1.59 19.15 -5.61
N SER A 42 0.37 19.60 -5.26
CA SER A 42 -0.08 19.64 -3.88
C SER A 42 0.24 18.31 -3.19
N ALA A 43 0.65 18.37 -1.92
CA ALA A 43 0.79 17.22 -1.02
C ALA A 43 -0.37 16.20 -1.14
N MET A 44 -1.56 16.68 -1.53
CA MET A 44 -2.81 15.92 -1.67
C MET A 44 -2.95 15.14 -2.99
N SER A 45 -2.09 15.36 -3.99
CA SER A 45 -2.24 14.77 -5.33
C SER A 45 -1.31 13.58 -5.60
N GLY A 46 -0.42 13.22 -4.66
CA GLY A 46 0.56 12.17 -4.88
C GLY A 46 1.58 12.51 -6.01
N PRO A 47 2.49 11.60 -6.35
CA PRO A 47 3.47 11.83 -7.40
C PRO A 47 2.88 11.53 -8.78
N ASP A 48 2.92 12.50 -9.69
CA ASP A 48 2.52 12.31 -11.10
C ASP A 48 3.59 11.51 -11.87
N GLY A 49 3.16 10.52 -12.64
CA GLY A 49 4.02 9.72 -13.50
C GLY A 49 3.58 8.26 -13.69
N LEU A 50 4.33 7.53 -14.53
CA LEU A 50 4.35 6.06 -14.58
C LEU A 50 5.52 5.55 -13.74
N PHE A 51 5.25 4.65 -12.80
CA PHE A 51 6.21 4.15 -11.83
C PHE A 51 6.35 2.65 -11.91
N VAL A 52 7.60 2.19 -11.89
CA VAL A 52 7.94 0.76 -11.86
C VAL A 52 9.19 0.60 -10.98
N ARG A 53 9.15 -0.33 -10.02
CA ARG A 53 10.25 -0.65 -9.09
C ARG A 53 10.94 0.59 -8.51
N ASP A 54 10.14 1.41 -7.82
CA ASP A 54 10.58 2.62 -7.10
C ASP A 54 11.10 3.78 -7.98
N ALA A 55 11.03 3.69 -9.33
CA ALA A 55 11.48 4.75 -10.24
C ALA A 55 10.35 5.29 -11.14
N ARG A 56 10.37 6.60 -11.41
CA ARG A 56 9.48 7.26 -12.38
C ARG A 56 9.99 7.06 -13.81
N HIS A 57 9.37 6.11 -14.52
CA HIS A 57 9.70 5.78 -15.89
C HIS A 57 9.09 6.72 -16.93
N LEU A 58 8.05 7.46 -16.59
CA LEU A 58 7.45 8.49 -17.44
C LEU A 58 7.07 9.69 -16.56
N CYS A 59 7.63 10.87 -16.82
CA CYS A 59 7.34 12.09 -16.09
C CYS A 59 6.55 13.12 -16.92
N ARG A 60 6.45 12.91 -18.24
CA ARG A 60 5.72 13.80 -19.15
C ARG A 60 4.98 12.99 -20.20
N TRP A 61 3.71 13.35 -20.43
CA TRP A 61 2.81 12.74 -21.40
C TRP A 61 1.75 13.78 -21.79
N GLN A 62 2.14 14.69 -22.69
CA GLN A 62 1.34 15.87 -23.01
C GLN A 62 0.91 15.87 -24.47
N LEU A 63 -0.40 15.73 -24.70
CA LEU A 63 -1.01 15.75 -26.01
C LEU A 63 -1.31 17.18 -26.46
N THR A 64 -1.02 17.47 -27.72
CA THR A 64 -1.46 18.69 -28.41
C THR A 64 -2.12 18.33 -29.74
N VAL A 65 -3.17 19.08 -30.08
CA VAL A 65 -3.90 19.01 -31.35
C VAL A 65 -3.78 20.38 -32.00
N ASP A 66 -3.24 20.43 -33.22
CA ASP A 66 -2.93 21.66 -33.96
C ASP A 66 -2.15 22.69 -33.13
N GLY A 67 -1.24 22.18 -32.28
CA GLY A 67 -0.36 22.99 -31.45
C GLY A 67 -0.93 23.45 -30.10
N ALA A 68 -2.19 23.14 -29.79
CA ALA A 68 -2.81 23.49 -28.50
C ALA A 68 -3.15 22.24 -27.67
N ALA A 69 -3.10 22.35 -26.34
CA ALA A 69 -3.61 21.30 -25.46
C ALA A 69 -5.15 21.22 -25.60
N PRO A 70 -5.73 20.03 -25.79
CA PRO A 70 -7.17 19.89 -25.88
C PRO A 70 -7.84 20.09 -24.50
N GLU A 71 -9.10 20.49 -24.52
CA GLU A 71 -9.95 20.63 -23.33
C GLU A 71 -10.59 19.29 -22.95
N VAL A 72 -10.73 19.05 -21.66
CA VAL A 72 -11.39 17.84 -21.12
C VAL A 72 -12.91 18.02 -21.20
N LEU A 73 -13.56 17.29 -22.10
CA LEU A 73 -15.01 17.28 -22.22
C LEU A 73 -15.65 16.28 -21.24
N THR A 74 -15.07 15.09 -21.17
CA THR A 74 -15.41 14.07 -20.16
C THR A 74 -14.12 13.70 -19.44
N PRO A 75 -14.02 13.88 -18.12
CA PRO A 75 -12.82 13.55 -17.38
C PRO A 75 -12.54 12.05 -17.38
N LEU A 76 -11.28 11.70 -17.21
CA LEU A 76 -10.82 10.32 -17.15
C LEU A 76 -11.58 9.58 -16.05
N SER A 77 -12.30 8.55 -16.47
CA SER A 77 -12.99 7.62 -15.60
C SER A 77 -12.31 6.27 -15.71
N TYR A 78 -12.03 5.66 -14.56
CA TYR A 78 -11.40 4.36 -14.46
C TYR A 78 -12.21 3.48 -13.50
N GLU A 79 -12.75 2.39 -14.02
CA GLU A 79 -13.27 1.30 -13.21
C GLU A 79 -12.14 0.29 -12.99
N ASP A 80 -11.97 -0.17 -11.76
CA ASP A 80 -10.87 -1.05 -11.37
C ASP A 80 -10.76 -2.28 -12.29
N GLY A 81 -9.58 -2.52 -12.85
CA GLY A 81 -9.34 -3.63 -13.77
C GLY A 81 -9.72 -3.34 -15.22
N GLY A 82 -10.31 -2.18 -15.50
CA GLY A 82 -10.82 -1.80 -16.81
C GLY A 82 -9.86 -0.94 -17.64
N VAL A 83 -10.43 -0.33 -18.67
CA VAL A 83 -9.77 0.68 -19.50
C VAL A 83 -10.18 2.06 -18.99
N ALA A 84 -9.22 2.92 -18.67
CA ALA A 84 -9.47 4.31 -18.32
C ALA A 84 -9.85 5.10 -19.59
N ARG A 85 -10.93 5.88 -19.53
CA ARG A 85 -11.48 6.58 -20.71
C ARG A 85 -11.76 8.04 -20.44
N CYS A 86 -11.39 8.91 -21.38
CA CYS A 86 -11.78 10.31 -21.39
C CYS A 86 -12.13 10.78 -22.81
N VAL A 87 -12.81 11.92 -22.88
CA VAL A 87 -13.13 12.59 -24.16
C VAL A 87 -12.52 13.97 -24.14
N LEU A 88 -11.73 14.28 -25.16
CA LEU A 88 -11.03 15.55 -25.30
C LEU A 88 -11.48 16.24 -26.59
N VAL A 89 -11.46 17.57 -26.61
CA VAL A 89 -11.78 18.38 -27.79
C VAL A 89 -10.78 19.51 -27.93
N PRO A 90 -10.38 19.91 -29.15
CA PRO A 90 -9.71 21.20 -29.35
C PRO A 90 -10.58 22.34 -28.80
N ARG A 91 -9.96 23.47 -28.47
CA ARG A 91 -10.69 24.66 -28.05
C ARG A 91 -11.70 25.07 -29.13
N GLY A 92 -12.92 25.34 -28.71
CA GLY A 92 -14.01 25.78 -29.58
C GLY A 92 -15.03 26.61 -28.80
N GLY A 93 -16.05 27.09 -29.50
CA GLY A 93 -17.13 27.88 -28.91
C GLY A 93 -18.49 27.39 -29.37
N ARG A 94 -19.57 27.89 -28.76
CA ARG A 94 -20.94 27.52 -29.14
C ARG A 94 -21.24 27.78 -30.62
N GLN A 95 -20.68 28.85 -31.20
CA GLN A 95 -20.87 29.23 -32.60
C GLN A 95 -19.87 28.56 -33.55
N GLU A 96 -18.76 28.05 -33.00
CA GLU A 96 -17.70 27.37 -33.73
C GLU A 96 -17.34 26.09 -32.95
N PRO A 97 -18.19 25.05 -33.05
CA PRO A 97 -17.96 23.83 -32.30
C PRO A 97 -16.64 23.17 -32.72
N PRO A 98 -15.96 22.44 -31.81
CA PRO A 98 -14.68 21.81 -32.10
C PRO A 98 -14.73 20.95 -33.36
N ALA A 99 -13.74 21.14 -34.24
CA ALA A 99 -13.65 20.41 -35.50
C ALA A 99 -13.39 18.91 -35.31
N TYR A 100 -12.82 18.52 -34.15
CA TYR A 100 -12.42 17.16 -33.86
C TYR A 100 -12.90 16.73 -32.46
N THR A 101 -13.17 15.44 -32.31
CA THR A 101 -13.41 14.79 -31.03
C THR A 101 -12.35 13.70 -30.83
N LEU A 102 -11.70 13.68 -29.67
CA LEU A 102 -10.69 12.69 -29.33
C LEU A 102 -11.23 11.78 -28.23
N PHE A 103 -11.29 10.48 -28.53
CA PHE A 103 -11.58 9.43 -27.56
C PHE A 103 -10.25 8.81 -27.14
N ARG A 104 -9.91 8.95 -25.86
CA ARG A 104 -8.67 8.42 -25.29
C ARG A 104 -9.01 7.24 -24.39
N GLU A 105 -8.31 6.14 -24.63
CA GLU A 105 -8.36 4.93 -23.83
C GLU A 105 -6.96 4.59 -23.31
N GLN A 106 -6.81 4.31 -22.02
CA GLN A 106 -5.52 4.01 -21.39
C GLN A 106 -5.64 2.81 -20.45
N ALA A 107 -4.61 1.96 -20.42
CA ALA A 107 -4.50 0.88 -19.45
C ALA A 107 -3.03 0.62 -19.11
N VAL A 108 -2.78 0.17 -17.88
CA VAL A 108 -1.44 -0.24 -17.43
C VAL A 108 -1.34 -1.77 -17.38
N GLY A 109 -0.22 -2.30 -17.85
CA GLY A 109 0.18 -3.69 -17.64
C GLY A 109 1.44 -3.77 -16.78
N GLU A 110 1.96 -4.97 -16.56
CA GLU A 110 3.25 -5.14 -15.90
C GLU A 110 4.34 -4.39 -16.71
N GLY A 111 4.96 -3.38 -16.10
CA GLY A 111 5.99 -2.54 -16.70
C GLY A 111 5.56 -1.71 -17.91
N SER A 112 4.26 -1.45 -18.11
CA SER A 112 3.79 -0.80 -19.33
C SER A 112 2.56 0.11 -19.17
N LEU A 113 2.44 1.08 -20.09
CA LEU A 113 1.24 1.89 -20.32
C LEU A 113 0.90 1.77 -21.81
N VAL A 114 -0.35 1.46 -22.11
CA VAL A 114 -0.86 1.38 -23.48
C VAL A 114 -2.00 2.38 -23.63
N GLU A 115 -1.95 3.17 -24.70
CA GLU A 115 -2.96 4.18 -25.03
C GLU A 115 -3.48 3.98 -26.46
N LEU A 116 -4.78 4.14 -26.64
CA LEU A 116 -5.43 4.26 -27.94
C LEU A 116 -6.10 5.63 -28.02
N LEU A 117 -5.68 6.42 -29.01
CA LEU A 117 -6.30 7.68 -29.37
C LEU A 117 -7.10 7.49 -30.65
N ARG A 118 -8.42 7.65 -30.57
CA ARG A 118 -9.29 7.71 -31.75
C ARG A 118 -9.73 9.16 -31.97
N ILE A 119 -9.40 9.69 -33.14
CA ILE A 119 -9.70 11.07 -33.54
C ILE A 119 -10.81 11.03 -34.58
N VAL A 120 -11.91 11.73 -34.31
CA VAL A 120 -13.07 11.79 -35.19
C VAL A 120 -13.23 13.21 -35.70
N SER A 121 -13.33 13.38 -37.02
CA SER A 121 -13.69 14.65 -37.63
C SER A 121 -15.18 14.91 -37.46
N ASN A 122 -15.54 16.10 -36.97
CA ASN A 122 -16.92 16.57 -36.94
C ASN A 122 -17.27 17.37 -38.21
N ARG A 123 -16.34 17.47 -39.17
CA ARG A 123 -16.47 18.29 -40.38
C ARG A 123 -17.02 17.48 -41.56
N PRO A 124 -17.88 18.07 -42.42
CA PRO A 124 -18.41 17.40 -43.61
C PRO A 124 -17.42 17.41 -44.79
N VAL A 125 -16.16 17.75 -44.56
CA VAL A 125 -15.10 17.82 -45.57
C VAL A 125 -13.85 17.10 -45.05
N PRO A 126 -13.05 16.49 -45.94
CA PRO A 126 -11.75 15.95 -45.55
C PRO A 126 -10.91 17.02 -44.85
N SER A 127 -10.21 16.63 -43.79
CA SER A 127 -9.45 17.53 -42.95
C SER A 127 -8.14 16.88 -42.53
N THR A 128 -7.09 17.68 -42.45
CA THR A 128 -5.79 17.26 -41.91
C THR A 128 -5.69 17.73 -40.47
N VAL A 129 -5.31 16.85 -39.54
CA VAL A 129 -5.06 17.19 -38.13
C VAL A 129 -3.61 16.91 -37.76
N ARG A 130 -2.95 17.86 -37.09
CA ARG A 130 -1.59 17.68 -36.57
C ARG A 130 -1.65 17.30 -35.11
N LEU A 131 -1.26 16.07 -34.79
CA LEU A 131 -1.09 15.61 -33.42
C LEU A 131 0.38 15.73 -33.01
N ALA A 132 0.62 16.10 -31.76
CA ALA A 132 1.93 15.92 -31.18
C ALA A 132 1.86 15.52 -29.70
N LEU A 133 2.70 14.57 -29.33
CA LEU A 133 2.83 14.07 -27.97
C LEU A 133 4.23 14.40 -27.44
N THR A 134 4.30 15.19 -26.36
CA THR A 134 5.56 15.48 -25.68
C THR A 134 5.76 14.50 -24.54
N VAL A 135 6.86 13.74 -24.60
CA VAL A 135 7.19 12.66 -23.66
C VAL A 135 8.56 12.87 -23.02
N ASP A 136 8.72 12.44 -21.78
CA ASP A 136 9.98 12.49 -21.05
C ASP A 136 10.04 11.43 -19.94
N ALA A 137 11.25 10.97 -19.63
CA ALA A 137 11.55 10.01 -18.58
C ALA A 137 12.76 10.50 -17.78
N ASP A 138 12.54 10.84 -16.51
CA ASP A 138 13.59 11.40 -15.64
C ASP A 138 14.26 10.35 -14.74
N PHE A 139 13.61 9.19 -14.56
CA PHE A 139 14.03 8.07 -13.71
C PHE A 139 14.21 8.49 -12.25
N THR A 140 13.41 9.46 -11.80
CA THR A 140 13.44 9.94 -10.43
C THR A 140 13.04 8.80 -9.49
N ASP A 141 13.87 8.56 -8.46
CA ASP A 141 13.60 7.57 -7.43
C ASP A 141 12.52 8.11 -6.49
N GLN A 142 11.61 7.25 -6.02
CA GLN A 142 10.51 7.66 -5.14
C GLN A 142 10.98 8.43 -3.89
N PHE A 143 12.17 8.14 -3.35
CA PHE A 143 12.68 8.84 -2.17
C PHE A 143 13.07 10.29 -2.48
N GLU A 144 13.27 10.64 -3.76
CA GLU A 144 13.44 12.03 -4.21
C GLU A 144 12.09 12.74 -4.39
N LEU A 145 10.98 12.01 -4.47
CA LEU A 145 9.63 12.54 -4.63
C LEU A 145 8.90 12.74 -3.31
N ARG A 146 9.40 12.14 -2.22
CA ARG A 146 8.84 12.32 -0.89
C ARG A 146 9.11 13.74 -0.39
N SER A 147 8.14 14.31 0.31
CA SER A 147 8.27 15.62 0.95
C SER A 147 9.06 15.58 2.27
N ASP A 148 10.23 14.91 2.27
CA ASP A 148 11.09 14.76 3.44
C ASP A 148 12.33 15.68 3.41
N HIS A 149 12.39 16.57 2.41
CA HIS A 149 13.45 17.56 2.18
C HIS A 149 14.87 16.99 2.00
N ARG A 150 15.01 15.67 1.83
CA ARG A 150 16.31 15.06 1.53
C ARG A 150 16.70 15.32 0.08
N THR A 151 17.99 15.51 -0.14
CA THR A 151 18.57 15.66 -1.49
C THR A 151 19.69 14.65 -1.66
N TYR A 152 19.77 14.05 -2.85
CA TYR A 152 20.69 12.96 -3.13
C TYR A 152 21.61 13.35 -4.28
N ALA A 153 22.92 13.33 -4.03
CA ALA A 153 23.90 13.53 -5.08
C ALA A 153 23.92 12.31 -6.01
N LYS A 154 23.70 12.54 -7.31
CA LYS A 154 23.77 11.53 -8.38
C LYS A 154 24.85 11.92 -9.39
N THR A 155 26.11 11.77 -8.99
CA THR A 155 27.27 12.07 -9.85
C THR A 155 27.46 10.99 -10.91
N GLY A 156 27.98 11.37 -12.08
CA GLY A 156 28.28 10.43 -13.17
C GLY A 156 27.05 9.90 -13.92
N VAL A 157 25.90 10.57 -13.81
CA VAL A 157 24.69 10.20 -14.53
C VAL A 157 24.82 10.52 -16.02
N VAL A 158 24.49 9.54 -16.85
CA VAL A 158 24.39 9.68 -18.31
C VAL A 158 22.94 9.42 -18.71
N ARG A 159 22.34 10.38 -19.41
CA ARG A 159 20.99 10.27 -19.99
C ARG A 159 21.06 10.36 -21.51
N THR A 160 20.54 9.35 -22.20
CA THR A 160 20.45 9.33 -23.66
C THR A 160 19.00 9.26 -24.12
N ARG A 161 18.74 9.78 -25.31
CA ARG A 161 17.42 9.78 -25.97
C ARG A 161 17.65 9.38 -27.42
N GLU A 162 17.36 8.14 -27.75
CA GLU A 162 17.57 7.57 -29.06
C GLU A 162 16.25 7.61 -29.83
N VAL A 163 16.26 8.22 -31.02
CA VAL A 163 15.10 8.19 -31.91
C VAL A 163 15.07 6.82 -32.59
N LEU A 164 13.89 6.20 -32.57
CA LEU A 164 13.60 4.93 -33.22
C LEU A 164 12.72 5.18 -34.45
N ASP A 165 12.62 4.21 -35.35
CA ASP A 165 11.76 4.29 -36.53
C ASP A 165 10.28 4.50 -36.15
N ASP A 166 9.84 3.96 -35.01
CA ASP A 166 8.46 4.00 -34.51
C ASP A 166 8.32 4.78 -33.19
N GLY A 167 9.33 5.55 -32.77
CA GLY A 167 9.26 6.31 -31.52
C GLY A 167 10.60 6.74 -30.93
N VAL A 168 10.79 6.52 -29.62
CA VAL A 168 11.95 7.00 -28.87
C VAL A 168 12.28 6.11 -27.68
N GLU A 169 13.57 5.89 -27.40
CA GLU A 169 14.05 5.29 -26.16
C GLU A 169 14.81 6.29 -25.28
N PHE A 170 14.39 6.40 -24.02
CA PHE A 170 15.11 7.10 -22.96
C PHE A 170 15.94 6.10 -22.18
N THR A 171 17.23 6.37 -21.97
CA THR A 171 18.09 5.55 -21.12
C THR A 171 18.73 6.40 -20.02
N TYR A 172 18.81 5.83 -18.82
CA TYR A 172 19.48 6.38 -17.66
C TYR A 172 20.56 5.40 -17.19
N ARG A 173 21.80 5.89 -17.03
CA ARG A 173 22.93 5.12 -16.52
C ARG A 173 23.68 5.87 -15.44
N ARG A 174 24.11 5.15 -14.41
CA ARG A 174 25.02 5.64 -13.37
C ARG A 174 25.79 4.46 -12.81
N GLY A 175 27.11 4.43 -12.93
CA GLY A 175 27.89 3.26 -12.52
C GLY A 175 27.40 1.98 -13.23
N ASP A 176 27.06 0.96 -12.46
CA ASP A 176 26.47 -0.31 -12.91
C ASP A 176 24.94 -0.25 -13.10
N TRP A 177 24.28 0.79 -12.58
CA TRP A 177 22.85 0.99 -12.72
C TRP A 177 22.46 1.39 -14.16
N ARG A 178 21.40 0.76 -14.68
CA ARG A 178 20.83 1.03 -16.01
C ARG A 178 19.33 0.80 -16.00
N SER A 179 18.57 1.82 -16.36
CA SER A 179 17.13 1.73 -16.66
C SER A 179 16.84 2.35 -18.03
N SER A 180 15.79 1.88 -18.71
CA SER A 180 15.28 2.54 -19.90
C SER A 180 13.76 2.58 -19.96
N THR A 181 13.22 3.51 -20.74
CA THR A 181 11.80 3.59 -21.08
C THR A 181 11.70 3.80 -22.59
N THR A 182 11.04 2.89 -23.28
CA THR A 182 10.77 3.01 -24.71
C THR A 182 9.33 3.47 -24.92
N VAL A 183 9.12 4.48 -25.75
CA VAL A 183 7.80 4.92 -26.21
C VAL A 183 7.71 4.66 -27.71
N THR A 184 6.77 3.84 -28.14
CA THR A 184 6.52 3.55 -29.55
C THR A 184 5.07 3.86 -29.95
N SER A 185 4.83 4.01 -31.24
CA SER A 185 3.50 4.29 -31.77
C SER A 185 3.19 3.56 -33.07
N GLU A 186 1.89 3.40 -33.31
CA GLU A 186 1.33 2.86 -34.54
C GLU A 186 0.13 3.73 -34.95
N PRO A 187 0.20 4.47 -36.07
CA PRO A 187 1.33 4.57 -37.00
C PRO A 187 2.58 5.21 -36.37
N ALA A 188 3.74 4.98 -36.99
CA ALA A 188 5.01 5.62 -36.60
C ALA A 188 4.93 7.16 -36.71
N PRO A 189 5.64 7.91 -35.86
CA PRO A 189 5.66 9.36 -35.97
C PRO A 189 6.39 9.81 -37.23
N GLU A 190 5.91 10.87 -37.87
CA GLU A 190 6.59 11.50 -39.02
C GLU A 190 7.88 12.21 -38.59
N ALA A 191 7.91 12.70 -37.35
CA ALA A 191 9.07 13.36 -36.78
C ALA A 191 9.13 13.17 -35.26
N VAL A 192 10.36 13.13 -34.74
CA VAL A 192 10.65 13.20 -33.31
C VAL A 192 11.53 14.44 -33.07
N GLU A 193 10.92 15.50 -32.55
CA GLU A 193 11.56 16.81 -32.37
C GLU A 193 12.18 16.94 -30.96
N GLU A 194 13.28 17.69 -30.86
CA GLU A 194 13.87 18.07 -29.57
C GLU A 194 13.15 19.28 -28.96
N THR A 195 12.89 19.25 -27.65
CA THR A 195 12.14 20.32 -26.94
C THR A 195 13.01 21.16 -25.99
N GLY A 196 14.34 21.03 -26.08
CA GLY A 196 15.31 21.77 -25.26
C GLY A 196 15.42 21.33 -23.79
N THR A 197 14.49 20.51 -23.27
CA THR A 197 14.39 20.15 -21.84
C THR A 197 14.62 18.66 -21.55
N GLY A 198 15.22 17.92 -22.49
CA GLY A 198 15.39 16.46 -22.41
C GLY A 198 14.21 15.67 -22.94
N ALA A 199 13.01 16.26 -22.93
CA ALA A 199 11.81 15.71 -23.53
C ALA A 199 11.87 15.66 -25.07
N ARG A 200 11.08 14.76 -25.66
CA ARG A 200 10.96 14.54 -27.10
C ARG A 200 9.51 14.71 -27.53
N ARG A 201 9.29 15.33 -28.69
CA ARG A 201 7.95 15.57 -29.24
C ARG A 201 7.75 14.72 -30.48
N LEU A 202 6.91 13.70 -30.37
CA LEU A 202 6.50 12.86 -31.50
C LEU A 202 5.37 13.57 -32.23
N VAL A 203 5.40 13.58 -33.57
CA VAL A 203 4.48 14.33 -34.42
C VAL A 203 3.86 13.43 -35.48
N TRP A 204 2.56 13.59 -35.70
CA TRP A 204 1.81 12.92 -36.76
C TRP A 204 0.94 13.93 -37.50
N THR A 205 0.85 13.79 -38.82
CA THR A 205 -0.15 14.46 -39.63
C THR A 205 -1.14 13.40 -40.13
N LEU A 206 -2.36 13.45 -39.59
CA LEU A 206 -3.40 12.46 -39.89
C LEU A 206 -4.40 13.05 -40.87
N GLU A 207 -4.63 12.32 -41.96
CA GLU A 207 -5.70 12.62 -42.91
C GLU A 207 -7.00 11.98 -42.44
N LEU A 208 -8.05 12.80 -42.33
CA LEU A 208 -9.38 12.36 -41.93
C LEU A 208 -10.34 12.63 -43.09
N ASP A 209 -11.08 11.61 -43.51
CA ASP A 209 -12.21 11.79 -44.42
C ASP A 209 -13.28 12.71 -43.81
N ALA A 210 -14.20 13.19 -44.65
CA ALA A 210 -15.40 13.90 -44.19
C ALA A 210 -16.14 13.03 -43.15
N GLN A 211 -16.26 13.52 -41.92
CA GLN A 211 -16.82 12.79 -40.78
C GLN A 211 -16.12 11.45 -40.48
N GLY A 212 -14.89 11.27 -40.98
CA GLY A 212 -14.07 10.08 -40.79
C GLY A 212 -13.31 10.06 -39.47
N SER A 213 -12.55 8.98 -39.24
CA SER A 213 -11.73 8.83 -38.05
C SER A 213 -10.37 8.18 -38.34
N ALA A 214 -9.38 8.52 -37.53
CA ALA A 214 -8.07 7.86 -37.50
C ALA A 214 -7.75 7.38 -36.08
N GLU A 215 -6.90 6.36 -35.99
CA GLU A 215 -6.45 5.77 -34.74
C GLU A 215 -4.93 5.88 -34.60
N LEU A 216 -4.48 6.14 -33.37
CA LEU A 216 -3.08 6.18 -32.98
C LEU A 216 -2.94 5.36 -31.70
N THR A 217 -2.21 4.25 -31.79
CA THR A 217 -1.85 3.43 -30.63
C THR A 217 -0.48 3.82 -30.13
N LEU A 218 -0.34 4.04 -28.83
CA LEU A 218 0.90 4.42 -28.15
C LEU A 218 1.23 3.36 -27.09
N ARG A 219 2.50 2.99 -26.99
CA ARG A 219 2.97 1.95 -26.07
C ARG A 219 4.20 2.44 -25.32
N VAL A 220 4.18 2.31 -24.01
CA VAL A 220 5.31 2.61 -23.13
C VAL A 220 5.81 1.31 -22.52
N ALA A 221 7.09 1.01 -22.69
CA ALA A 221 7.79 -0.12 -22.11
C ALA A 221 8.82 0.37 -21.10
N ALA A 222 8.55 0.19 -19.81
CA ALA A 222 9.51 0.47 -18.75
C ALA A 222 10.43 -0.75 -18.53
N ARG A 223 11.73 -0.51 -18.50
CA ARG A 223 12.76 -1.51 -18.22
C ARG A 223 13.60 -1.05 -17.02
N PRO A 224 13.19 -1.42 -15.79
CA PRO A 224 13.96 -1.14 -14.60
C PRO A 224 15.30 -1.89 -14.59
N HIS A 225 16.24 -1.42 -13.78
CA HIS A 225 17.52 -2.08 -13.60
C HIS A 225 17.38 -3.53 -13.12
N GLY A 226 18.16 -4.43 -13.74
CA GLY A 226 18.19 -5.85 -13.37
C GLY A 226 16.94 -6.64 -13.72
N VAL A 227 15.99 -6.08 -14.47
CA VAL A 227 14.74 -6.75 -14.86
C VAL A 227 14.72 -7.03 -16.35
N ALA A 228 14.28 -8.23 -16.72
CA ALA A 228 14.07 -8.60 -18.11
C ALA A 228 12.95 -7.75 -18.74
N ALA A 229 13.01 -7.57 -20.06
CA ALA A 229 11.93 -6.91 -20.79
C ALA A 229 10.64 -7.71 -20.66
N VAL A 230 9.57 -7.03 -20.26
CA VAL A 230 8.21 -7.59 -20.20
C VAL A 230 7.49 -7.37 -21.52
N ARG A 231 6.55 -8.26 -21.85
CA ARG A 231 5.70 -8.13 -23.03
C ARG A 231 4.75 -6.95 -22.80
N VAL A 232 4.74 -6.00 -23.72
CA VAL A 232 3.77 -4.91 -23.71
C VAL A 232 2.48 -5.38 -24.41
N PRO A 233 1.29 -5.21 -23.79
CA PRO A 233 0.03 -5.52 -24.44
C PRO A 233 -0.17 -4.70 -25.72
N ALA A 234 -0.88 -5.28 -26.70
CA ALA A 234 -1.06 -4.63 -28.00
C ALA A 234 -2.01 -3.41 -27.95
N THR A 235 -3.02 -3.46 -27.08
CA THR A 235 -4.08 -2.44 -26.94
C THR A 235 -4.45 -2.25 -25.47
N PRO A 236 -5.12 -1.14 -25.09
CA PRO A 236 -5.63 -0.96 -23.73
C PRO A 236 -6.59 -2.08 -23.31
N ALA A 237 -7.45 -2.54 -24.25
CA ALA A 237 -8.37 -3.64 -24.01
C ALA A 237 -7.65 -4.97 -23.69
N ALA A 238 -6.52 -5.25 -24.33
CA ALA A 238 -5.73 -6.44 -24.03
C ALA A 238 -5.12 -6.38 -22.61
N ALA A 239 -4.56 -5.22 -22.23
CA ALA A 239 -4.03 -5.03 -20.88
C ALA A 239 -5.14 -5.16 -19.81
N ALA A 240 -6.30 -4.55 -20.06
CA ALA A 240 -7.46 -4.67 -19.16
C ALA A 240 -8.00 -6.09 -19.07
N ALA A 241 -8.02 -6.85 -20.17
CA ALA A 241 -8.45 -8.25 -20.16
C ALA A 241 -7.52 -9.14 -19.34
N GLU A 242 -6.20 -8.95 -19.45
CA GLU A 242 -5.21 -9.66 -18.62
C GLU A 242 -5.40 -9.34 -17.13
N LEU A 243 -5.61 -8.07 -16.79
CA LEU A 243 -5.86 -7.64 -15.41
C LEU A 243 -7.19 -8.17 -14.87
N THR A 244 -8.26 -8.09 -15.66
CA THR A 244 -9.59 -8.61 -15.30
C THR A 244 -9.54 -10.11 -15.05
N ALA A 245 -8.87 -10.88 -15.92
CA ALA A 245 -8.70 -12.32 -15.72
C ALA A 245 -7.96 -12.63 -14.40
N SER A 246 -6.91 -11.86 -14.09
CA SER A 246 -6.16 -11.99 -12.83
C SER A 246 -6.99 -11.62 -11.59
N VAL A 247 -7.88 -10.63 -11.71
CA VAL A 247 -8.83 -10.22 -10.67
C VAL A 247 -9.92 -11.26 -10.46
N ASP A 248 -10.47 -11.82 -11.54
CA ASP A 248 -11.52 -12.83 -11.49
C ASP A 248 -11.00 -14.15 -10.93
N GLU A 249 -9.85 -14.62 -11.39
CA GLU A 249 -9.13 -15.75 -10.77
C GLU A 249 -8.83 -15.44 -9.30
N PHE A 250 -8.33 -14.22 -9.07
CA PHE A 250 -8.21 -13.48 -7.82
C PHE A 250 -9.40 -13.67 -6.86
N GLY A 251 -10.61 -13.49 -7.36
CA GLY A 251 -11.88 -13.43 -6.62
C GLY A 251 -12.67 -14.73 -6.59
N SER A 252 -12.31 -15.69 -7.44
CA SER A 252 -13.00 -16.99 -7.59
C SER A 252 -13.02 -17.84 -6.32
N GLY A 253 -14.10 -18.59 -6.09
CA GLY A 253 -14.18 -19.52 -4.95
C GLY A 253 -14.37 -18.90 -3.56
N VAL A 254 -14.48 -17.56 -3.42
CA VAL A 254 -14.84 -16.93 -2.14
C VAL A 254 -16.34 -16.72 -2.06
N THR A 255 -16.97 -17.36 -1.08
CA THR A 255 -18.39 -17.18 -0.77
C THR A 255 -18.55 -16.08 0.28
N LEU A 256 -19.20 -14.98 -0.10
CA LEU A 256 -19.51 -13.87 0.79
C LEU A 256 -20.96 -13.97 1.30
N PRO A 257 -21.21 -13.96 2.62
CA PRO A 257 -22.56 -14.02 3.18
C PRO A 257 -23.44 -12.83 2.77
N GLY A 258 -24.69 -13.10 2.37
CA GLY A 258 -25.66 -12.07 1.99
C GLY A 258 -26.35 -11.34 3.16
N ALA A 259 -26.08 -11.72 4.41
CA ALA A 259 -26.73 -11.15 5.59
C ALA A 259 -26.37 -9.67 5.82
N TRP A 260 -25.22 -9.22 5.32
CA TRP A 260 -24.78 -7.83 5.38
C TRP A 260 -24.23 -7.40 4.00
N PRO A 261 -25.10 -6.95 3.07
CA PRO A 261 -24.72 -6.66 1.69
C PRO A 261 -23.59 -5.63 1.54
N GLU A 262 -23.57 -4.60 2.38
CA GLU A 262 -22.55 -3.55 2.35
C GLU A 262 -21.17 -4.10 2.76
N LEU A 263 -21.11 -4.98 3.75
CA LEU A 263 -19.87 -5.67 4.12
C LEU A 263 -19.41 -6.63 3.03
N ALA A 264 -20.33 -7.38 2.42
CA ALA A 264 -20.03 -8.25 1.29
C ALA A 264 -19.48 -7.44 0.09
N ALA A 265 -20.07 -6.28 -0.23
CA ALA A 265 -19.56 -5.39 -1.27
C ALA A 265 -18.16 -4.87 -0.96
N ALA A 266 -17.90 -4.48 0.31
CA ALA A 266 -16.57 -4.07 0.75
C ALA A 266 -15.54 -5.22 0.66
N CYS A 267 -15.93 -6.46 0.97
CA CYS A 267 -15.07 -7.64 0.80
C CYS A 267 -14.75 -7.92 -0.68
N ALA A 268 -15.75 -7.84 -1.56
CA ALA A 268 -15.55 -8.03 -3.00
C ALA A 268 -14.61 -6.96 -3.58
N ARG A 269 -14.78 -5.69 -3.17
CA ARG A 269 -13.85 -4.62 -3.54
C ARG A 269 -12.44 -4.89 -3.01
N GLY A 270 -12.32 -5.27 -1.73
CA GLY A 270 -11.05 -5.61 -1.10
C GLY A 270 -10.29 -6.74 -1.82
N LEU A 271 -10.99 -7.80 -2.25
CA LEU A 271 -10.39 -8.88 -3.04
C LEU A 271 -9.87 -8.39 -4.40
N ALA A 272 -10.63 -7.54 -5.10
CA ALA A 272 -10.19 -6.95 -6.36
C ALA A 272 -8.93 -6.08 -6.16
N ASP A 273 -8.85 -5.36 -5.05
CA ASP A 273 -7.69 -4.54 -4.71
C ASP A 273 -6.45 -5.34 -4.38
N LEU A 274 -6.61 -6.40 -3.58
CA LEU A 274 -5.53 -7.33 -3.31
C LEU A 274 -5.04 -7.99 -4.60
N ALA A 275 -5.94 -8.33 -5.52
CA ALA A 275 -5.56 -8.94 -6.80
C ALA A 275 -4.59 -8.05 -7.60
N VAL A 276 -4.83 -6.74 -7.64
CA VAL A 276 -3.99 -5.78 -8.38
C VAL A 276 -2.73 -5.33 -7.62
N LEU A 277 -2.74 -5.43 -6.28
CA LEU A 277 -1.63 -5.07 -5.40
C LEU A 277 -0.62 -6.22 -5.16
N ARG A 278 -0.65 -7.28 -5.98
CA ARG A 278 0.32 -8.38 -5.88
C ARG A 278 1.59 -8.09 -6.68
N VAL A 279 2.74 -8.12 -6.03
CA VAL A 279 4.05 -7.91 -6.66
C VAL A 279 4.85 -9.22 -6.71
N PRO A 280 5.67 -9.43 -7.77
CA PRO A 280 6.53 -10.60 -7.85
C PRO A 280 7.69 -10.52 -6.86
N ALA A 281 7.91 -11.61 -6.13
CA ALA A 281 9.05 -11.77 -5.23
C ALA A 281 9.57 -13.21 -5.28
N ALA A 282 10.83 -13.42 -4.87
CA ALA A 282 11.47 -14.74 -4.90
C ALA A 282 11.43 -15.41 -3.52
N GLY A 283 11.15 -16.70 -3.49
CA GLY A 283 11.31 -17.56 -2.31
C GLY A 283 12.75 -18.07 -2.14
N PRO A 284 13.01 -18.94 -1.14
CA PRO A 284 14.36 -19.35 -0.77
C PRO A 284 15.08 -20.12 -1.87
N ASP A 285 14.33 -20.83 -2.73
CA ASP A 285 14.87 -21.63 -3.84
C ASP A 285 14.81 -20.85 -5.17
N GLY A 286 14.56 -19.54 -5.12
CA GLY A 286 14.40 -18.67 -6.29
C GLY A 286 13.04 -18.81 -6.97
N GLU A 287 12.10 -19.53 -6.37
CA GLU A 287 10.76 -19.68 -6.94
C GLU A 287 9.99 -18.35 -6.92
N ARG A 288 9.24 -18.06 -7.98
CA ARG A 288 8.49 -16.80 -8.10
C ARG A 288 7.16 -16.91 -7.39
N HIS A 289 6.91 -15.99 -6.47
CA HIS A 289 5.65 -15.81 -5.74
C HIS A 289 5.03 -14.45 -6.08
N LEU A 290 3.72 -14.35 -5.89
CA LEU A 290 2.98 -13.09 -5.93
C LEU A 290 2.51 -12.76 -4.52
N VAL A 291 3.10 -11.72 -3.94
CA VAL A 291 2.84 -11.31 -2.54
C VAL A 291 2.14 -9.96 -2.51
N PRO A 292 1.29 -9.68 -1.51
CA PRO A 292 0.69 -8.36 -1.38
C PRO A 292 1.79 -7.32 -1.12
N ALA A 293 1.84 -6.29 -1.96
CA ALA A 293 2.56 -5.07 -1.68
C ALA A 293 1.77 -4.19 -0.70
N ALA A 294 2.44 -3.27 -0.01
CA ALA A 294 1.75 -2.42 0.97
C ALA A 294 0.71 -1.50 0.33
N GLY A 295 1.09 -0.62 -0.60
CA GLY A 295 0.12 0.31 -1.18
C GLY A 295 0.68 1.33 -2.16
N VAL A 296 -0.21 1.94 -2.95
CA VAL A 296 0.14 2.97 -3.93
C VAL A 296 -0.26 4.36 -3.44
N PRO A 297 0.56 5.40 -3.68
CA PRO A 297 1.71 5.41 -4.60
C PRO A 297 3.09 5.15 -3.95
N TRP A 298 3.19 5.09 -2.63
CA TRP A 298 4.49 5.18 -1.94
C TRP A 298 5.14 3.85 -1.56
N PHE A 299 4.37 2.77 -1.54
CA PHE A 299 4.75 1.49 -0.93
C PHE A 299 4.40 0.29 -1.83
N LEU A 300 4.45 0.45 -3.16
CA LEU A 300 4.20 -0.64 -4.12
C LEU A 300 5.42 -1.58 -4.20
N THR A 301 5.72 -2.22 -3.08
CA THR A 301 6.79 -3.19 -2.89
C THR A 301 6.47 -4.09 -1.69
N LEU A 302 7.33 -5.06 -1.42
CA LEU A 302 7.26 -5.90 -0.23
C LEU A 302 7.57 -5.08 1.03
N LEU A 303 6.55 -4.85 1.85
CA LEU A 303 6.67 -4.48 3.26
C LEU A 303 6.26 -5.71 4.09
N GLY A 304 7.16 -6.21 4.92
CA GLY A 304 6.99 -7.50 5.60
C GLY A 304 5.79 -7.52 6.52
N ARG A 305 5.66 -6.52 7.40
CA ARG A 305 4.52 -6.39 8.31
C ARG A 305 3.18 -6.30 7.57
N ASP A 306 3.13 -5.46 6.53
CA ASP A 306 1.92 -5.25 5.75
C ASP A 306 1.49 -6.55 5.07
N ALA A 307 2.43 -7.25 4.42
CA ALA A 307 2.15 -8.53 3.80
C ALA A 307 1.69 -9.60 4.80
N LEU A 308 2.26 -9.62 6.01
CA LEU A 308 1.88 -10.54 7.08
C LEU A 308 0.46 -10.28 7.58
N LEU A 309 0.12 -9.02 7.91
CA LEU A 309 -1.23 -8.66 8.40
C LEU A 309 -2.29 -8.84 7.31
N THR A 310 -2.01 -8.44 6.07
CA THR A 310 -2.89 -8.70 4.94
C THR A 310 -3.15 -10.19 4.75
N SER A 311 -2.09 -11.00 4.81
CA SER A 311 -2.23 -12.46 4.69
C SER A 311 -3.03 -13.06 5.85
N LEU A 312 -2.85 -12.56 7.08
CA LEU A 312 -3.63 -12.99 8.25
C LEU A 312 -5.12 -12.66 8.10
N PHE A 313 -5.47 -11.46 7.65
CA PHE A 313 -6.86 -11.04 7.45
C PHE A 313 -7.53 -11.83 6.33
N ALA A 314 -6.80 -12.12 5.26
CA ALA A 314 -7.32 -12.84 4.11
C ALA A 314 -7.29 -14.36 4.30
N LEU A 315 -6.51 -14.89 5.25
CA LEU A 315 -6.26 -16.33 5.45
C LEU A 315 -7.53 -17.19 5.44
N PRO A 316 -8.67 -16.79 6.03
CA PRO A 316 -9.89 -17.59 5.99
C PRO A 316 -10.47 -17.83 4.59
N TYR A 317 -10.15 -16.95 3.63
CA TYR A 317 -10.75 -16.86 2.31
C TYR A 317 -9.73 -17.06 1.17
N ARG A 318 -8.45 -16.72 1.43
CA ARG A 318 -7.34 -16.71 0.48
C ARG A 318 -6.04 -17.19 1.15
N PRO A 319 -5.95 -18.46 1.55
CA PRO A 319 -4.74 -19.02 2.15
C PRO A 319 -3.51 -18.96 1.23
N GLU A 320 -3.71 -18.81 -0.08
CA GLU A 320 -2.63 -18.70 -1.08
C GLU A 320 -1.75 -17.46 -0.83
N LEU A 321 -2.29 -16.37 -0.29
CA LEU A 321 -1.50 -15.18 0.07
C LEU A 321 -0.48 -15.49 1.17
N ALA A 322 -0.90 -16.24 2.18
CA ALA A 322 -0.02 -16.68 3.26
C ALA A 322 1.03 -17.66 2.72
N ALA A 323 0.62 -18.60 1.87
CA ALA A 323 1.51 -19.57 1.24
C ALA A 323 2.59 -18.94 0.35
N ALA A 324 2.29 -17.78 -0.25
CA ALA A 324 3.26 -16.98 -1.01
C ALA A 324 4.14 -16.10 -0.10
N THR A 325 3.54 -15.46 0.90
CA THR A 325 4.22 -14.48 1.77
C THR A 325 5.29 -15.13 2.65
N LEU A 326 4.98 -16.29 3.25
CA LEU A 326 5.90 -16.99 4.15
C LEU A 326 7.26 -17.33 3.51
N PRO A 327 7.35 -18.04 2.36
CA PRO A 327 8.62 -18.34 1.72
C PRO A 327 9.36 -17.08 1.26
N VAL A 328 8.66 -16.06 0.75
CA VAL A 328 9.30 -14.80 0.35
C VAL A 328 9.97 -14.10 1.53
N LEU A 329 9.28 -14.01 2.67
CA LEU A 329 9.87 -13.38 3.86
C LEU A 329 11.02 -14.20 4.44
N ALA A 330 10.90 -15.53 4.40
CA ALA A 330 12.00 -16.44 4.74
C ALA A 330 13.24 -16.18 3.86
N ALA A 331 13.08 -16.00 2.56
CA ALA A 331 14.18 -15.69 1.63
C ALA A 331 14.86 -14.33 1.89
N THR A 332 14.17 -13.43 2.58
CA THR A 332 14.68 -12.12 2.98
C THR A 332 15.12 -12.05 4.44
N GLN A 333 15.01 -13.15 5.21
CA GLN A 333 15.40 -13.18 6.62
C GLN A 333 16.89 -12.83 6.77
N ALA A 334 17.20 -11.96 7.73
CA ALA A 334 18.58 -11.58 7.99
C ALA A 334 19.38 -12.78 8.53
N THR A 335 20.56 -13.00 7.98
CA THR A 335 21.51 -14.04 8.42
C THR A 335 22.74 -13.46 9.11
N GLU A 336 22.93 -12.15 9.05
CA GLU A 336 24.08 -11.42 9.55
C GLU A 336 23.67 -10.10 10.23
N LEU A 337 24.63 -9.49 10.94
CA LEU A 337 24.45 -8.20 11.58
C LEU A 337 24.93 -7.08 10.66
N VAL A 338 24.02 -6.17 10.27
CA VAL A 338 24.33 -5.00 9.46
C VAL A 338 23.66 -3.77 10.07
N GLU A 339 24.46 -2.89 10.68
CA GLU A 339 23.98 -1.75 11.47
C GLU A 339 23.09 -0.80 10.67
N GLY A 340 23.53 -0.36 9.49
CA GLY A 340 22.77 0.59 8.65
C GLY A 340 21.44 0.04 8.11
N ALA A 341 21.32 -1.29 7.98
CA ALA A 341 20.07 -1.95 7.60
C ALA A 341 19.25 -2.41 8.81
N VAL A 342 19.79 -2.25 10.03
CA VAL A 342 19.27 -2.82 11.29
C VAL A 342 19.09 -4.35 11.20
N ALA A 343 19.88 -5.00 10.34
CA ALA A 343 19.82 -6.44 10.14
C ALA A 343 20.44 -7.16 11.35
N GLN A 344 19.76 -8.20 11.82
CA GLN A 344 20.21 -9.06 12.91
C GLN A 344 19.81 -10.49 12.56
N PRO A 345 20.65 -11.51 12.81
CA PRO A 345 20.32 -12.90 12.51
C PRO A 345 18.92 -13.30 13.00
N GLY A 346 18.12 -13.90 12.12
CA GLY A 346 16.75 -14.33 12.39
C GLY A 346 15.66 -13.27 12.19
N LYS A 347 16.02 -11.99 12.04
CA LYS A 347 15.05 -10.89 11.90
C LYS A 347 14.38 -10.91 10.52
N ILE A 348 13.07 -10.69 10.48
CA ILE A 348 12.29 -10.56 9.24
C ILE A 348 12.32 -9.10 8.76
N VAL A 349 12.38 -8.92 7.43
CA VAL A 349 12.53 -7.61 6.79
C VAL A 349 11.34 -6.69 7.07
N HIS A 350 11.61 -5.40 7.26
CA HIS A 350 10.60 -4.35 7.26
C HIS A 350 10.15 -4.06 5.82
N GLU A 351 11.10 -3.71 4.95
CA GLU A 351 10.82 -3.47 3.53
C GLU A 351 12.00 -3.81 2.62
N VAL A 352 11.69 -4.15 1.37
CA VAL A 352 12.65 -4.39 0.29
C VAL A 352 12.43 -3.38 -0.83
N ARG A 353 13.46 -2.61 -1.17
CA ARG A 353 13.43 -1.62 -2.25
C ARG A 353 14.41 -1.99 -3.35
N HIS A 354 14.00 -1.65 -4.57
CA HIS A 354 14.74 -1.94 -5.78
C HIS A 354 15.18 -0.68 -6.52
N GLY A 355 14.88 0.51 -6.00
CA GLY A 355 15.29 1.79 -6.59
C GLY A 355 16.79 2.05 -6.57
N GLU A 356 17.21 3.02 -7.37
CA GLU A 356 18.60 3.42 -7.56
C GLU A 356 19.26 3.83 -6.24
N LEU A 357 18.55 4.57 -5.38
CA LEU A 357 19.13 5.05 -4.13
C LEU A 357 19.39 3.91 -3.15
N ALA A 358 18.54 2.87 -3.16
CA ALA A 358 18.73 1.68 -2.36
C ALA A 358 19.89 0.82 -2.89
N HIS A 359 20.02 0.71 -4.22
CA HIS A 359 21.13 -0.02 -4.87
C HIS A 359 22.50 0.54 -4.49
N PHE A 360 22.65 1.87 -4.46
CA PHE A 360 23.90 2.53 -4.06
C PHE A 360 24.06 2.75 -2.55
N GLY A 361 23.15 2.22 -1.72
CA GLY A 361 23.19 2.38 -0.26
C GLY A 361 23.03 3.83 0.22
N GLN A 362 22.47 4.72 -0.60
CA GLN A 362 22.17 6.11 -0.21
C GLN A 362 20.94 6.19 0.70
N VAL A 363 20.10 5.16 0.67
CA VAL A 363 19.04 4.89 1.64
C VAL A 363 19.16 3.44 2.11
N PRO A 364 18.75 3.11 3.35
CA PRO A 364 18.98 1.78 3.92
C PRO A 364 18.01 0.70 3.37
N TYR A 365 17.07 1.09 2.51
CA TYR A 365 15.87 0.31 2.18
C TYR A 365 16.07 -0.83 1.17
N GLY A 366 17.29 -1.14 0.73
CA GLY A 366 17.53 -2.29 -0.16
C GLY A 366 17.01 -3.59 0.47
N ARG A 367 17.41 -3.84 1.72
CA ARG A 367 16.76 -4.78 2.65
C ARG A 367 16.84 -4.16 4.03
N TYR A 368 15.80 -3.46 4.44
CA TYR A 368 15.78 -2.77 5.72
C TYR A 368 14.99 -3.55 6.74
N TYR A 369 15.54 -3.69 7.94
CA TYR A 369 15.02 -4.53 9.01
C TYR A 369 14.60 -3.70 10.23
N GLY A 370 14.27 -2.42 10.07
CA GLY A 370 13.73 -1.57 11.13
C GLY A 370 12.28 -1.92 11.51
N SER A 371 12.03 -3.17 11.86
CA SER A 371 10.74 -3.68 12.33
C SER A 371 10.94 -4.56 13.56
N VAL A 372 10.18 -4.30 14.63
CA VAL A 372 10.13 -5.13 15.84
C VAL A 372 9.01 -6.17 15.77
N ASP A 373 8.03 -5.94 14.90
CA ASP A 373 6.77 -6.68 14.81
C ASP A 373 6.72 -7.71 13.67
N ALA A 374 7.46 -7.53 12.57
CA ALA A 374 7.44 -8.47 11.44
C ALA A 374 7.93 -9.87 11.83
N THR A 375 8.98 -9.97 12.65
CA THR A 375 9.53 -11.28 13.07
C THR A 375 8.53 -12.11 13.89
N PRO A 376 7.88 -11.60 14.95
CA PRO A 376 6.83 -12.37 15.62
C PRO A 376 5.61 -12.59 14.71
N LEU A 377 5.20 -11.62 13.89
CA LEU A 377 4.07 -11.79 12.97
C LEU A 377 4.31 -12.89 11.91
N PHE A 378 5.56 -13.12 11.49
CA PHE A 378 5.93 -14.24 10.62
C PHE A 378 5.62 -15.59 11.26
N LEU A 379 5.94 -15.75 12.54
CA LEU A 379 5.62 -16.95 13.31
C LEU A 379 4.12 -17.10 13.55
N VAL A 380 3.42 -15.99 13.82
CA VAL A 380 1.96 -15.98 13.95
C VAL A 380 1.29 -16.45 12.66
N LEU A 381 1.69 -15.91 11.51
CA LEU A 381 1.15 -16.31 10.21
C LEU A 381 1.45 -17.78 9.90
N LEU A 382 2.67 -18.26 10.19
CA LEU A 382 3.04 -19.66 9.95
C LEU A 382 2.15 -20.61 10.75
N GLY A 383 1.96 -20.33 12.05
CA GLY A 383 1.10 -21.14 12.90
C GLY A 383 -0.37 -21.05 12.52
N ALA A 384 -0.88 -19.84 12.26
CA ALA A 384 -2.26 -19.63 11.82
C ALA A 384 -2.55 -20.32 10.48
N TYR A 385 -1.60 -20.28 9.54
CA TYR A 385 -1.72 -20.96 8.25
C TYR A 385 -1.85 -22.47 8.44
N THR A 386 -0.91 -23.09 9.17
CA THR A 386 -0.93 -24.54 9.40
C THR A 386 -2.17 -25.00 10.15
N GLU A 387 -2.63 -24.22 11.14
CA GLU A 387 -3.89 -24.47 11.84
C GLU A 387 -5.10 -24.40 10.89
N ARG A 388 -5.17 -23.35 10.06
CA ARG A 388 -6.33 -23.11 9.19
C ARG A 388 -6.42 -24.11 8.04
N THR A 389 -5.30 -24.48 7.44
CA THR A 389 -5.28 -25.32 6.23
C THR A 389 -5.10 -26.81 6.55
N GLY A 390 -4.57 -27.14 7.73
CA GLY A 390 -4.08 -28.47 8.06
C GLY A 390 -2.80 -28.86 7.29
N ASP A 391 -2.25 -27.96 6.45
CA ASP A 391 -1.03 -28.22 5.71
C ASP A 391 0.21 -27.88 6.55
N ALA A 392 0.87 -28.95 7.02
CA ALA A 392 2.14 -28.86 7.73
C ALA A 392 3.37 -28.74 6.81
N GLY A 393 3.20 -28.79 5.49
CA GLY A 393 4.28 -28.73 4.49
C GLY A 393 5.14 -27.47 4.63
N LEU A 394 4.51 -26.29 4.69
CA LEU A 394 5.24 -25.03 4.90
C LEU A 394 5.91 -24.95 6.27
N ALA A 395 5.23 -25.40 7.33
CA ALA A 395 5.82 -25.45 8.67
C ALA A 395 7.06 -26.33 8.73
N ARG A 396 7.07 -27.49 8.08
CA ARG A 396 8.28 -28.33 7.95
C ARG A 396 9.37 -27.65 7.13
N ARG A 397 9.02 -27.09 5.97
CA ARG A 397 9.99 -26.43 5.05
C ARG A 397 10.67 -25.24 5.72
N LEU A 398 9.94 -24.46 6.50
CA LEU A 398 10.41 -23.21 7.09
C LEU A 398 10.86 -23.35 8.55
N GLU A 399 11.03 -24.57 9.07
CA GLU A 399 11.42 -24.82 10.46
C GLU A 399 12.68 -24.05 10.88
N SER A 400 13.74 -24.11 10.06
CA SER A 400 15.01 -23.41 10.35
C SER A 400 14.83 -21.89 10.46
N HIS A 401 13.96 -21.33 9.61
CA HIS A 401 13.68 -19.89 9.59
C HIS A 401 12.80 -19.49 10.78
N ALA A 402 11.84 -20.33 11.15
CA ALA A 402 11.01 -20.13 12.33
C ALA A 402 11.86 -20.19 13.63
N ARG A 403 12.75 -21.17 13.75
CA ARG A 403 13.70 -21.25 14.88
C ARG A 403 14.64 -20.05 14.92
N ALA A 404 15.15 -19.59 13.78
CA ALA A 404 15.95 -18.37 13.72
C ALA A 404 15.15 -17.12 14.14
N ALA A 405 13.88 -17.01 13.75
CA ALA A 405 13.01 -15.91 14.16
C ALA A 405 12.75 -15.90 15.68
N VAL A 406 12.53 -17.07 16.29
CA VAL A 406 12.45 -17.18 17.76
C VAL A 406 13.79 -16.84 18.41
N GLY A 407 14.90 -17.34 17.88
CA GLY A 407 16.24 -17.01 18.36
C GLY A 407 16.49 -15.50 18.35
N TRP A 408 16.08 -14.81 17.28
CA TRP A 408 16.09 -13.35 17.26
C TRP A 408 15.26 -12.75 18.40
N MET A 409 14.02 -13.20 18.62
CA MET A 409 13.16 -12.65 19.68
C MET A 409 13.80 -12.79 21.07
N LEU A 410 14.40 -13.94 21.36
CA LEU A 410 15.06 -14.24 22.63
C LEU A 410 16.33 -13.41 22.84
N ASP A 411 17.19 -13.36 21.82
CA ASP A 411 18.51 -12.77 21.92
C ASP A 411 18.49 -11.28 21.56
N HIS A 412 18.52 -10.98 20.26
CA HIS A 412 18.64 -9.62 19.73
C HIS A 412 17.39 -8.75 19.97
N GLY A 413 16.21 -9.37 19.96
CA GLY A 413 14.92 -8.77 20.19
C GLY A 413 14.71 -8.40 21.65
N GLY A 414 15.42 -9.04 22.58
CA GLY A 414 15.49 -8.60 23.98
C GLY A 414 14.61 -9.36 24.96
N LEU A 415 13.87 -10.41 24.55
CA LEU A 415 13.03 -11.16 25.51
C LEU A 415 13.84 -11.76 26.67
N THR A 416 15.04 -12.29 26.41
CA THR A 416 15.90 -12.85 27.47
C THR A 416 16.60 -11.76 28.28
N SER A 417 17.14 -10.74 27.61
CA SER A 417 17.98 -9.72 28.26
C SER A 417 17.21 -8.60 28.96
N ARG A 418 15.98 -8.32 28.51
CA ARG A 418 15.12 -7.21 28.99
C ARG A 418 13.71 -7.64 29.35
N GLY A 419 13.32 -8.88 29.07
CA GLY A 419 11.95 -9.37 29.33
C GLY A 419 10.93 -9.03 28.24
N TYR A 420 11.28 -8.14 27.29
CA TYR A 420 10.40 -7.59 26.26
C TYR A 420 11.12 -7.42 24.93
N LEU A 421 10.36 -7.46 23.83
CA LEU A 421 10.84 -7.01 22.54
C LEU A 421 11.13 -5.51 22.57
N VAL A 422 12.32 -5.13 22.12
CA VAL A 422 12.82 -3.76 22.17
C VAL A 422 13.27 -3.29 20.79
N TYR A 423 13.04 -2.01 20.50
CA TYR A 423 13.64 -1.34 19.34
C TYR A 423 14.27 -0.01 19.73
N ARG A 424 15.03 0.54 18.78
CA ARG A 424 15.66 1.86 18.88
C ARG A 424 15.45 2.60 17.57
N ALA A 425 15.29 3.91 17.64
CA ALA A 425 15.37 4.75 16.45
C ALA A 425 16.76 4.59 15.79
N ASP A 426 16.79 4.51 14.47
CA ASP A 426 18.04 4.43 13.71
C ASP A 426 18.23 5.66 12.81
N GLN A 427 19.49 6.06 12.64
CA GLN A 427 19.85 7.22 11.84
C GLN A 427 19.64 6.91 10.35
N GLY A 428 18.79 7.68 9.68
CA GLY A 428 18.51 7.51 8.25
C GLY A 428 17.39 6.53 7.90
N GLY A 429 16.88 5.76 8.88
CA GLY A 429 15.68 4.94 8.76
C GLY A 429 14.53 5.45 9.64
N LEU A 430 13.93 4.57 10.44
CA LEU A 430 12.68 4.82 11.16
C LEU A 430 12.90 5.27 12.61
N ALA A 431 12.03 6.20 13.05
CA ALA A 431 11.99 6.64 14.44
C ALA A 431 11.32 5.60 15.36
N ASN A 432 10.28 4.93 14.86
CA ASN A 432 9.61 3.83 15.52
C ASN A 432 9.62 2.61 14.60
N GLN A 433 9.87 1.43 15.17
CA GLN A 433 9.97 0.18 14.40
C GLN A 433 8.73 -0.72 14.59
N ASN A 434 7.64 -0.20 15.14
CA ASN A 434 6.34 -0.88 15.22
C ASN A 434 5.36 -0.30 14.19
N TRP A 435 4.12 -0.79 14.15
CA TRP A 435 3.10 -0.36 13.18
C TRP A 435 2.84 1.16 13.17
N LYS A 436 3.04 1.83 14.32
CA LYS A 436 3.04 3.29 14.44
C LYS A 436 4.42 3.90 14.15
N ASP A 437 4.94 3.64 12.95
CA ASP A 437 6.32 3.95 12.57
C ASP A 437 6.65 5.45 12.41
N SER A 438 5.63 6.33 12.34
CA SER A 438 5.85 7.76 12.15
C SER A 438 6.53 8.42 13.39
N PRO A 439 7.39 9.43 13.18
CA PRO A 439 8.02 10.16 14.27
C PRO A 439 7.03 10.72 15.30
N GLY A 440 7.28 10.43 16.58
CA GLY A 440 6.47 10.92 17.70
C GLY A 440 5.13 10.21 17.90
N ALA A 441 4.86 9.10 17.20
CA ALA A 441 3.63 8.33 17.40
C ALA A 441 3.56 7.63 18.76
N ILE A 442 4.69 7.08 19.23
CA ILE A 442 4.82 6.56 20.58
C ILE A 442 5.15 7.72 21.51
N CYS A 443 4.13 8.16 22.25
CA CYS A 443 4.17 9.35 23.09
C CYS A 443 3.29 9.16 24.34
N SER A 444 3.58 9.93 25.38
CA SER A 444 2.77 10.02 26.60
C SER A 444 1.53 10.89 26.35
N ALA A 445 0.58 10.92 27.29
CA ALA A 445 -0.69 11.64 27.14
C ALA A 445 -0.50 13.16 26.89
N ASP A 446 0.59 13.73 27.41
CA ASP A 446 0.99 15.13 27.20
C ASP A 446 1.66 15.39 25.83
N GLY A 447 1.94 14.34 25.06
CA GLY A 447 2.62 14.39 23.76
C GLY A 447 4.14 14.31 23.83
N SER A 448 4.74 14.17 25.02
CA SER A 448 6.17 13.90 25.18
C SER A 448 6.54 12.54 24.57
N ARG A 449 7.73 12.44 23.98
CA ARG A 449 8.17 11.22 23.28
C ARG A 449 8.86 10.27 24.25
N ALA A 450 8.70 8.98 24.01
CA ALA A 450 9.51 7.97 24.69
C ALA A 450 11.01 8.22 24.45
N THR A 451 11.84 8.02 25.47
CA THR A 451 13.28 8.19 25.38
C THR A 451 14.01 6.85 25.42
N GLY A 452 15.16 6.77 24.74
CA GLY A 452 15.97 5.55 24.71
C GLY A 452 15.31 4.39 23.94
N PRO A 453 15.61 3.13 24.32
CA PRO A 453 14.95 1.95 23.77
C PRO A 453 13.46 1.93 24.10
N VAL A 454 12.64 1.48 23.17
CA VAL A 454 11.18 1.46 23.34
C VAL A 454 10.67 0.02 23.30
N MET A 455 9.81 -0.32 24.26
CA MET A 455 9.12 -1.60 24.35
C MET A 455 7.62 -1.36 24.10
N ALA A 456 7.22 -1.32 22.83
CA ALA A 456 5.83 -1.04 22.45
C ALA A 456 4.91 -2.21 22.83
N ALA A 457 3.73 -1.90 23.37
CA ALA A 457 2.81 -2.90 23.90
C ALA A 457 2.34 -3.90 22.82
N GLY A 458 1.92 -3.42 21.65
CA GLY A 458 1.43 -4.28 20.56
C GLY A 458 2.45 -5.33 20.11
N ALA A 459 3.75 -4.99 20.10
CA ALA A 459 4.81 -5.94 19.75
C ALA A 459 4.93 -7.09 20.75
N GLN A 460 4.62 -6.85 22.04
CA GLN A 460 4.65 -7.88 23.08
C GLN A 460 3.47 -8.85 22.90
N GLY A 461 2.30 -8.35 22.51
CA GLY A 461 1.17 -9.20 22.12
C GLY A 461 1.54 -10.13 20.97
N TYR A 462 2.18 -9.61 19.92
CA TYR A 462 2.65 -10.44 18.80
C TYR A 462 3.69 -11.48 19.24
N ALA A 463 4.63 -11.10 20.11
CA ALA A 463 5.62 -12.03 20.64
C ALA A 463 4.97 -13.18 21.41
N TYR A 464 3.97 -12.88 22.23
CA TYR A 464 3.22 -13.91 22.95
C TYR A 464 2.51 -14.88 22.02
N ASP A 465 1.74 -14.38 21.04
CA ASP A 465 1.04 -15.26 20.09
C ASP A 465 2.03 -16.08 19.23
N ALA A 466 3.14 -15.46 18.81
CA ALA A 466 4.23 -16.13 18.10
C ALA A 466 4.79 -17.31 18.89
N LEU A 467 5.13 -17.11 20.17
CA LEU A 467 5.66 -18.16 21.04
C LEU A 467 4.65 -19.30 21.20
N ARG A 468 3.38 -18.99 21.46
CA ARG A 468 2.32 -20.00 21.63
C ARG A 468 2.11 -20.84 20.37
N ARG A 469 1.97 -20.18 19.21
CA ARG A 469 1.75 -20.86 17.93
C ARG A 469 2.97 -21.69 17.53
N THR A 470 4.17 -21.18 17.76
CA THR A 470 5.42 -21.90 17.46
C THR A 470 5.59 -23.11 18.39
N ALA A 471 5.15 -23.04 19.65
CA ALA A 471 5.14 -24.20 20.54
C ALA A 471 4.27 -25.34 20.00
N VAL A 472 3.08 -25.00 19.47
CA VAL A 472 2.19 -25.98 18.83
C VAL A 472 2.88 -26.62 17.62
N LEU A 473 3.51 -25.83 16.75
CA LEU A 473 4.27 -26.35 15.61
C LEU A 473 5.43 -27.25 16.05
N ALA A 474 6.20 -26.82 17.05
CA ALA A 474 7.31 -27.61 17.59
C ALA A 474 6.86 -28.97 18.09
N ARG A 475 5.75 -29.02 18.83
CA ARG A 475 5.18 -30.25 19.39
C ARG A 475 4.58 -31.17 18.32
N THR A 476 3.87 -30.60 17.35
CA THR A 476 2.98 -31.38 16.46
C THR A 476 3.56 -31.62 15.07
N VAL A 477 4.50 -30.78 14.62
CA VAL A 477 5.06 -30.82 13.26
C VAL A 477 6.55 -31.14 13.28
N TRP A 478 7.31 -30.58 14.22
CA TRP A 478 8.77 -30.73 14.30
C TRP A 478 9.25 -31.80 15.29
N ASP A 479 8.32 -32.43 16.04
CA ASP A 479 8.59 -33.47 17.04
C ASP A 479 9.62 -33.04 18.12
N ASP A 480 9.55 -31.77 18.52
CA ASP A 480 10.45 -31.15 19.49
C ASP A 480 9.65 -30.65 20.72
N VAL A 481 9.31 -31.62 21.57
CA VAL A 481 8.50 -31.40 22.79
C VAL A 481 9.20 -30.48 23.77
N VAL A 482 10.52 -30.60 23.93
CA VAL A 482 11.29 -29.79 24.88
C VAL A 482 11.29 -28.33 24.44
N TYR A 483 11.53 -28.07 23.16
CA TYR A 483 11.44 -26.71 22.64
C TYR A 483 10.04 -26.14 22.78
N ALA A 484 8.99 -26.93 22.51
CA ALA A 484 7.61 -26.50 22.72
C ALA A 484 7.33 -26.04 24.16
N GLU A 485 7.77 -26.82 25.16
CA GLU A 485 7.61 -26.48 26.59
C GLU A 485 8.36 -25.20 26.97
N LEU A 486 9.57 -24.99 26.44
CA LEU A 486 10.33 -23.75 26.66
C LEU A 486 9.61 -22.53 26.09
N LEU A 487 8.99 -22.64 24.91
CA LEU A 487 8.24 -21.54 24.30
C LEU A 487 6.93 -21.25 25.04
N GLU A 488 6.24 -22.29 25.53
CA GLU A 488 5.06 -22.15 26.38
C GLU A 488 5.39 -21.42 27.68
N GLN A 489 6.51 -21.78 28.33
CA GLN A 489 6.98 -21.08 29.53
C GLN A 489 7.35 -19.63 29.23
N ALA A 490 8.10 -19.37 28.16
CA ALA A 490 8.47 -18.01 27.78
C ALA A 490 7.24 -17.12 27.48
N ALA A 491 6.19 -17.69 26.87
CA ALA A 491 4.93 -17.00 26.63
C ALA A 491 4.19 -16.70 27.95
N ALA A 492 4.13 -17.66 28.88
CA ALA A 492 3.52 -17.46 30.19
C ALA A 492 4.25 -16.37 30.98
N ASP A 493 5.58 -16.41 31.04
CA ASP A 493 6.37 -15.41 31.76
C ASP A 493 6.22 -14.02 31.13
N LEU A 494 6.14 -13.92 29.79
CA LEU A 494 5.90 -12.65 29.10
C LEU A 494 4.54 -12.06 29.48
N ARG A 495 3.49 -12.87 29.52
CA ARG A 495 2.15 -12.43 29.94
C ARG A 495 2.14 -11.89 31.36
N ASP A 496 2.72 -12.64 32.30
CA ASP A 496 2.74 -12.28 33.71
C ASP A 496 3.54 -10.99 33.94
N ARG A 497 4.70 -10.85 33.27
CA ARG A 497 5.48 -9.61 33.30
C ARG A 497 4.70 -8.45 32.69
N PHE A 498 4.06 -8.65 31.53
CA PHE A 498 3.30 -7.60 30.85
C PHE A 498 2.23 -7.00 31.75
N LEU A 499 1.41 -7.83 32.39
CA LEU A 499 0.35 -7.34 33.28
C LEU A 499 0.92 -6.53 34.46
N ARG A 500 2.08 -6.93 35.01
CA ARG A 500 2.73 -6.19 36.09
C ARG A 500 3.26 -4.82 35.64
N ASP A 501 3.92 -4.75 34.49
CA ASP A 501 4.71 -3.57 34.11
C ASP A 501 3.93 -2.60 33.21
N PHE A 502 2.99 -3.08 32.40
CA PHE A 502 2.23 -2.25 31.45
C PHE A 502 0.85 -1.84 31.96
N TRP A 503 0.26 -2.54 32.93
CA TRP A 503 -1.08 -2.18 33.39
C TRP A 503 -1.06 -0.88 34.21
N MET A 504 -1.89 0.09 33.81
CA MET A 504 -2.06 1.35 34.54
C MET A 504 -3.34 1.27 35.36
N GLU A 505 -3.21 0.90 36.64
CA GLU A 505 -4.37 0.64 37.53
C GLU A 505 -5.33 1.84 37.61
N GLU A 506 -4.80 3.06 37.72
CA GLU A 506 -5.62 4.29 37.78
C GLU A 506 -6.44 4.54 36.51
N LYS A 507 -5.98 4.05 35.36
CA LYS A 507 -6.65 4.20 34.07
C LYS A 507 -7.48 2.97 33.68
N GLY A 508 -7.29 1.84 34.37
CA GLY A 508 -7.87 0.54 33.99
C GLY A 508 -7.52 0.15 32.55
N PHE A 509 -6.29 0.44 32.12
CA PHE A 509 -5.87 0.33 30.70
C PHE A 509 -4.37 0.06 30.58
N PRO A 510 -3.89 -0.66 29.55
CA PRO A 510 -2.45 -0.88 29.35
C PRO A 510 -1.76 0.37 28.80
N ALA A 511 -0.52 0.60 29.25
CA ALA A 511 0.36 1.63 28.71
C ALA A 511 0.68 1.35 27.24
N LEU A 512 0.92 2.41 26.45
CA LEU A 512 1.26 2.29 25.03
C LEU A 512 2.63 1.63 24.83
N ALA A 513 3.58 1.94 25.71
CA ALA A 513 4.93 1.39 25.70
C ALA A 513 5.58 1.51 27.08
N LEU A 514 6.74 0.89 27.24
CA LEU A 514 7.74 1.30 28.23
C LEU A 514 8.89 2.02 27.53
N ASP A 515 9.44 3.05 28.19
CA ASP A 515 10.64 3.75 27.73
C ASP A 515 11.93 3.08 28.22
N GLY A 516 13.09 3.67 27.88
CA GLY A 516 14.39 3.10 28.18
C GLY A 516 14.71 2.90 29.67
N ASP A 517 14.02 3.63 30.54
CA ASP A 517 14.16 3.58 32.00
C ASP A 517 13.08 2.68 32.64
N GLY A 518 12.17 2.13 31.83
CA GLY A 518 11.07 1.28 32.27
C GLY A 518 9.83 2.07 32.72
N HIS A 519 9.76 3.37 32.42
CA HIS A 519 8.56 4.16 32.73
C HIS A 519 7.45 3.89 31.71
N GLN A 520 6.20 3.89 32.20
CA GLN A 520 5.01 3.74 31.37
C GLN A 520 4.80 4.98 30.49
N VAL A 521 4.73 4.76 29.18
CA VAL A 521 4.29 5.73 28.19
C VAL A 521 2.77 5.70 28.17
N ASP A 522 2.16 6.71 28.78
CA ASP A 522 0.82 6.60 29.38
C ASP A 522 -0.34 7.06 28.47
N ALA A 523 -0.08 7.35 27.19
CA ALA A 523 -1.14 7.72 26.26
C ALA A 523 -2.12 6.56 26.07
N LEU A 524 -3.42 6.88 26.12
CA LEU A 524 -4.48 5.94 25.79
C LEU A 524 -4.57 5.80 24.27
N ALA A 525 -4.27 4.61 23.78
CA ALA A 525 -4.03 4.35 22.37
C ALA A 525 -4.63 3.01 21.90
N SER A 526 -4.90 2.93 20.60
CA SER A 526 -5.54 1.76 19.95
C SER A 526 -4.70 0.48 19.98
N ASP A 527 -3.38 0.56 20.25
CA ASP A 527 -2.48 -0.59 20.40
C ASP A 527 -2.99 -1.61 21.41
N ALA A 528 -3.83 -1.21 22.37
CA ALA A 528 -4.50 -2.13 23.29
C ALA A 528 -5.38 -3.16 22.56
N GLY A 529 -5.95 -2.81 21.40
CA GLY A 529 -6.68 -3.73 20.53
C GLY A 529 -5.81 -4.85 19.95
N HIS A 530 -4.52 -4.59 19.73
CA HIS A 530 -3.57 -5.60 19.29
C HIS A 530 -3.29 -6.63 20.41
N LEU A 531 -3.35 -6.20 21.67
CA LEU A 531 -3.25 -7.09 22.83
C LEU A 531 -4.48 -8.00 22.93
N LEU A 532 -5.68 -7.47 22.64
CA LEU A 532 -6.89 -8.27 22.52
C LEU A 532 -6.74 -9.32 21.40
N TRP A 533 -6.33 -8.89 20.20
CA TRP A 533 -6.17 -9.81 19.08
C TRP A 533 -5.19 -10.95 19.37
N SER A 534 -4.04 -10.63 19.97
CA SER A 534 -3.04 -11.64 20.37
C SER A 534 -3.49 -12.57 21.50
N GLY A 535 -4.52 -12.18 22.27
CA GLY A 535 -4.96 -12.90 23.46
C GLY A 535 -3.97 -12.85 24.63
N LEU A 536 -3.13 -11.82 24.69
CA LEU A 536 -2.16 -11.62 25.77
C LEU A 536 -2.86 -11.33 27.10
N LEU A 537 -3.94 -10.54 27.08
CA LEU A 537 -4.65 -10.14 28.30
C LEU A 537 -5.50 -11.29 28.85
N ASP A 538 -5.57 -11.44 30.16
CA ASP A 538 -6.58 -12.32 30.75
C ASP A 538 -7.98 -11.76 30.51
N LYS A 539 -9.00 -12.61 30.66
CA LYS A 539 -10.36 -12.34 30.19
C LYS A 539 -10.92 -11.03 30.74
N GLU A 540 -10.79 -10.81 32.05
CA GLU A 540 -11.32 -9.63 32.74
C GLU A 540 -10.67 -8.33 32.24
N TYR A 541 -9.35 -8.34 32.08
CA TYR A 541 -8.60 -7.19 31.55
C TYR A 541 -8.94 -6.92 30.08
N GLY A 542 -9.08 -7.97 29.28
CA GLY A 542 -9.45 -7.83 27.87
C GLY A 542 -10.88 -7.31 27.69
N GLU A 543 -11.83 -7.74 28.53
CA GLU A 543 -13.19 -7.19 28.51
C GLU A 543 -13.20 -5.69 28.89
N ALA A 544 -12.43 -5.31 29.91
CA ALA A 544 -12.32 -3.91 30.33
C ALA A 544 -11.72 -3.03 29.21
N VAL A 545 -10.62 -3.48 28.60
CA VAL A 545 -9.98 -2.79 27.47
C VAL A 545 -10.92 -2.71 26.27
N GLY A 546 -11.60 -3.81 25.93
CA GLY A 546 -12.52 -3.87 24.81
C GLY A 546 -13.64 -2.84 24.94
N ARG A 547 -14.32 -2.78 26.08
CA ARG A 547 -15.37 -1.78 26.34
C ARG A 547 -14.80 -0.36 26.32
N ARG A 548 -13.61 -0.14 26.89
CA ARG A 548 -12.95 1.17 26.92
C ARG A 548 -12.66 1.74 25.53
N LEU A 549 -12.32 0.90 24.55
CA LEU A 549 -12.06 1.30 23.16
C LEU A 549 -13.33 1.77 22.42
N LEU A 550 -14.52 1.48 22.94
CA LEU A 550 -15.80 1.90 22.35
C LEU A 550 -16.34 3.20 22.95
N GLU A 551 -15.67 3.77 23.95
CA GLU A 551 -16.02 5.07 24.51
C GLU A 551 -15.82 6.21 23.48
N PRO A 552 -16.57 7.32 23.58
CA PRO A 552 -16.62 8.37 22.53
C PRO A 552 -15.28 9.03 22.20
N ASP A 553 -14.35 9.06 23.15
CA ASP A 553 -13.02 9.61 22.95
C ASP A 553 -12.16 8.71 22.05
N PHE A 554 -12.34 7.39 22.09
CA PHE A 554 -11.76 6.45 21.14
C PHE A 554 -12.59 6.31 19.87
N PHE A 555 -13.87 5.94 20.01
CA PHE A 555 -14.72 5.60 18.88
C PHE A 555 -15.37 6.84 18.26
N SER A 556 -14.93 7.18 17.05
CA SER A 556 -15.38 8.37 16.32
C SER A 556 -16.73 8.25 15.62
N GLY A 557 -17.35 7.06 15.64
CA GLY A 557 -18.46 6.71 14.74
C GLY A 557 -18.02 6.19 13.36
N TRP A 558 -16.76 6.45 12.96
CA TRP A 558 -16.11 5.81 11.81
C TRP A 558 -15.21 4.63 12.20
N GLY A 559 -14.66 4.69 13.42
CA GLY A 559 -13.76 3.68 13.99
C GLY A 559 -13.04 4.23 15.22
N VAL A 560 -12.29 3.36 15.88
CA VAL A 560 -11.38 3.66 17.00
C VAL A 560 -10.19 4.47 16.49
N ARG A 561 -9.94 5.61 17.14
CA ARG A 561 -8.80 6.50 16.88
C ARG A 561 -7.51 5.91 17.42
N THR A 562 -6.40 6.19 16.76
CA THR A 562 -5.09 5.68 17.20
C THR A 562 -4.68 6.19 18.59
N VAL A 563 -5.13 7.38 18.98
CA VAL A 563 -4.99 7.99 20.30
C VAL A 563 -6.34 8.59 20.66
N ALA A 564 -6.83 8.31 21.87
CA ALA A 564 -8.12 8.84 22.33
C ALA A 564 -8.12 10.37 22.35
N SER A 565 -9.23 10.98 21.94
CA SER A 565 -9.40 12.44 21.95
C SER A 565 -9.38 12.99 23.37
N GLY A 566 -9.11 14.30 23.51
CA GLY A 566 -8.99 14.97 24.82
C GLY A 566 -7.61 14.90 25.46
N GLN A 567 -6.72 14.01 25.00
CA GLN A 567 -5.29 14.03 25.36
C GLN A 567 -4.54 15.12 24.57
N ALA A 568 -3.53 15.77 25.16
CA ALA A 568 -2.72 16.76 24.42
C ALA A 568 -1.93 16.13 23.27
N ALA A 569 -1.66 14.82 23.34
CA ALA A 569 -1.10 14.05 22.25
C ALA A 569 -2.03 13.95 21.02
N TYR A 570 -3.35 14.10 21.18
CA TYR A 570 -4.31 13.89 20.11
C TYR A 570 -4.24 14.96 19.02
N HIS A 571 -4.24 14.52 17.76
CA HIS A 571 -4.36 15.38 16.59
C HIS A 571 -5.12 14.64 15.48
N PRO A 572 -6.32 15.11 15.05
CA PRO A 572 -7.20 14.36 14.14
C PRO A 572 -6.58 14.11 12.76
N LEU A 573 -5.67 14.97 12.31
CA LEU A 573 -4.94 14.83 11.04
C LEU A 573 -3.50 14.32 11.24
N SER A 574 -3.18 13.73 12.40
CA SER A 574 -1.88 13.07 12.59
C SER A 574 -1.97 11.64 12.10
N TYR A 575 -0.89 11.18 11.45
CA TYR A 575 -0.83 9.84 10.87
C TYR A 575 -1.06 8.72 11.89
N HIS A 576 -0.52 8.86 13.11
CA HIS A 576 -0.64 7.84 14.16
C HIS A 576 -1.05 8.39 15.52
N ARG A 577 -1.47 9.66 15.63
CA ARG A 577 -1.88 10.30 16.91
C ARG A 577 -3.31 10.81 16.93
N GLY A 578 -4.22 10.18 16.21
CA GLY A 578 -5.64 10.53 16.29
C GLY A 578 -6.46 10.10 15.09
N SER A 579 -5.84 9.73 13.98
CA SER A 579 -6.53 9.18 12.81
C SER A 579 -7.20 7.84 13.11
N VAL A 580 -8.01 7.35 12.16
CA VAL A 580 -8.62 6.03 12.19
C VAL A 580 -8.04 5.21 11.04
N TRP A 581 -7.49 4.05 11.38
CA TRP A 581 -6.91 3.11 10.42
C TRP A 581 -7.81 1.87 10.29
N PRO A 582 -8.25 1.49 9.07
CA PRO A 582 -9.09 0.31 8.90
C PRO A 582 -8.43 -0.99 9.35
N HIS A 583 -7.13 -1.17 9.14
CA HIS A 583 -6.42 -2.39 9.57
C HIS A 583 -6.34 -2.53 11.10
N ASP A 584 -6.05 -1.44 11.80
CA ASP A 584 -6.04 -1.37 13.28
C ASP A 584 -7.43 -1.73 13.83
N ASN A 585 -8.47 -1.15 13.25
CA ASN A 585 -9.85 -1.42 13.61
C ASN A 585 -10.30 -2.86 13.28
N ALA A 586 -9.76 -3.46 12.22
CA ALA A 586 -9.98 -4.88 11.92
C ALA A 586 -9.33 -5.79 12.97
N LEU A 587 -8.12 -5.48 13.43
CA LEU A 587 -7.47 -6.18 14.55
C LEU A 587 -8.30 -6.02 15.84
N ILE A 588 -8.76 -4.81 16.14
CA ILE A 588 -9.65 -4.54 17.28
C ILE A 588 -10.91 -5.39 17.19
N ALA A 589 -11.60 -5.43 16.05
CA ALA A 589 -12.83 -6.21 15.89
C ALA A 589 -12.58 -7.72 16.10
N LEU A 590 -11.51 -8.28 15.54
CA LEU A 590 -11.11 -9.67 15.77
C LEU A 590 -10.77 -9.92 17.25
N GLY A 591 -10.09 -8.98 17.90
CA GLY A 591 -9.80 -9.02 19.33
C GLY A 591 -11.06 -8.99 20.20
N LEU A 592 -12.01 -8.09 19.91
CA LEU A 592 -13.30 -8.02 20.61
C LEU A 592 -14.05 -9.35 20.49
N ALA A 593 -14.13 -9.92 19.29
CA ALA A 593 -14.76 -11.22 19.06
C ALA A 593 -14.09 -12.35 19.86
N ARG A 594 -12.75 -12.35 19.97
CA ARG A 594 -12.00 -13.33 20.79
C ARG A 594 -12.39 -13.29 22.28
N TYR A 595 -12.74 -12.13 22.81
CA TYR A 595 -13.18 -11.96 24.21
C TYR A 595 -14.70 -12.08 24.40
N GLY A 596 -15.44 -12.44 23.36
CA GLY A 596 -16.90 -12.58 23.41
C GLY A 596 -17.67 -11.25 23.37
N LEU A 597 -16.99 -10.15 23.06
CA LEU A 597 -17.57 -8.81 22.90
C LEU A 597 -18.12 -8.62 21.48
N HIS A 598 -19.06 -9.49 21.10
CA HIS A 598 -19.58 -9.56 19.73
C HIS A 598 -20.40 -8.32 19.34
N ASP A 599 -21.09 -7.69 20.30
CA ASP A 599 -21.87 -6.48 20.03
C ASP A 599 -20.92 -5.29 19.74
N GLU A 600 -19.88 -5.14 20.54
CA GLU A 600 -18.81 -4.15 20.33
C GLU A 600 -18.07 -4.38 19.01
N ALA A 601 -17.77 -5.64 18.66
CA ALA A 601 -17.17 -5.99 17.37
C ALA A 601 -18.08 -5.56 16.19
N ARG A 602 -19.40 -5.74 16.31
CA ARG A 602 -20.36 -5.27 15.28
C ARG A 602 -20.42 -3.75 15.19
N VAL A 603 -20.26 -3.02 16.29
CA VAL A 603 -20.17 -1.54 16.29
C VAL A 603 -18.96 -1.08 15.48
N VAL A 604 -17.77 -1.64 15.75
CA VAL A 604 -16.55 -1.31 15.00
C VAL A 604 -16.69 -1.65 13.52
N ALA A 605 -17.20 -2.85 13.22
CA ALA A 605 -17.47 -3.27 11.84
C ALA A 605 -18.46 -2.33 11.14
N GLY A 606 -19.52 -1.89 11.82
CA GLY A 606 -20.51 -0.96 11.30
C GLY A 606 -19.92 0.42 10.95
N GLY A 607 -19.01 0.93 11.78
CA GLY A 607 -18.28 2.17 11.51
C GLY A 607 -17.44 2.09 10.23
N LEU A 608 -16.65 1.02 10.08
CA LEU A 608 -15.83 0.81 8.89
C LEU A 608 -16.65 0.52 7.64
N VAL A 609 -17.73 -0.26 7.73
CA VAL A 609 -18.63 -0.49 6.59
C VAL A 609 -19.27 0.82 6.13
N ALA A 610 -19.71 1.67 7.06
CA ALA A 610 -20.23 2.99 6.73
C ALA A 610 -19.16 3.89 6.08
N ALA A 611 -17.92 3.84 6.56
CA ALA A 611 -16.81 4.56 5.95
C ALA A 611 -16.53 4.06 4.51
N SER A 612 -16.54 2.75 4.30
CA SER A 612 -16.39 2.13 2.98
C SER A 612 -17.48 2.62 2.01
N VAL A 613 -18.75 2.61 2.42
CA VAL A 613 -19.87 3.12 1.61
C VAL A 613 -19.68 4.59 1.24
N ALA A 614 -19.30 5.43 2.20
CA ALA A 614 -19.03 6.86 1.97
C ALA A 614 -17.85 7.10 1.01
N CYS A 615 -16.92 6.14 0.93
CA CYS A 615 -15.74 6.17 0.06
C CYS A 615 -15.90 5.32 -1.22
N GLY A 616 -17.13 5.07 -1.68
CA GLY A 616 -17.38 4.37 -2.96
C GLY A 616 -17.15 2.85 -2.89
N GLY A 617 -17.33 2.26 -1.72
CA GLY A 617 -17.15 0.83 -1.44
C GLY A 617 -15.70 0.42 -1.13
N ARG A 618 -14.79 1.39 -0.96
CA ARG A 618 -13.36 1.18 -0.71
C ARG A 618 -12.95 1.84 0.60
N LEU A 619 -12.17 1.13 1.41
CA LEU A 619 -11.54 1.72 2.59
C LEU A 619 -10.21 2.37 2.20
N PRO A 620 -9.97 3.65 2.55
CA PRO A 620 -8.65 4.27 2.37
C PRO A 620 -7.63 3.69 3.36
N GLU A 621 -6.33 3.98 3.18
CA GLU A 621 -5.30 3.61 4.17
C GLU A 621 -5.63 4.16 5.57
N VAL A 622 -6.05 5.42 5.63
CA VAL A 622 -6.30 6.16 6.87
C VAL A 622 -7.28 7.30 6.62
N VAL A 623 -8.13 7.58 7.61
CA VAL A 623 -9.02 8.75 7.65
C VAL A 623 -8.76 9.59 8.88
N ALA A 624 -9.09 10.88 8.82
CA ALA A 624 -8.91 11.77 9.95
C ALA A 624 -9.80 11.37 11.15
N GLY A 625 -9.33 11.66 12.36
CA GLY A 625 -9.98 11.32 13.62
C GLY A 625 -11.23 12.11 14.01
N TYR A 626 -11.81 12.88 13.08
CA TYR A 626 -12.99 13.68 13.42
C TYR A 626 -14.19 12.78 13.75
N GLU A 627 -15.04 13.26 14.66
CA GLU A 627 -16.33 12.64 14.94
C GLU A 627 -17.20 12.62 13.69
N ARG A 628 -18.04 11.58 13.56
CA ARG A 628 -18.94 11.40 12.44
C ARG A 628 -19.94 12.54 12.27
N GLU A 629 -20.29 13.21 13.36
CA GLU A 629 -21.20 14.35 13.40
C GLU A 629 -20.57 15.62 12.80
N ALA A 630 -19.23 15.70 12.73
CA ALA A 630 -18.53 16.88 12.24
C ALA A 630 -18.64 17.04 10.71
N TYR A 631 -18.79 15.94 9.96
CA TYR A 631 -18.92 15.94 8.50
C TYR A 631 -19.61 14.66 8.02
N PRO A 632 -20.51 14.71 7.01
CA PRO A 632 -21.32 13.55 6.58
C PRO A 632 -20.53 12.38 5.96
N ALA A 633 -19.23 12.54 5.75
CA ALA A 633 -18.32 11.51 5.24
C ALA A 633 -17.01 11.49 6.05
N PRO A 634 -16.23 10.40 6.01
CA PRO A 634 -14.89 10.40 6.61
C PRO A 634 -14.03 11.49 5.98
N VAL A 635 -13.42 12.33 6.80
CA VAL A 635 -12.52 13.39 6.32
C VAL A 635 -11.22 12.73 5.82
N PRO A 636 -10.81 12.95 4.54
CA PRO A 636 -9.63 12.29 3.99
C PRO A 636 -8.34 12.69 4.69
N TYR A 637 -7.44 11.73 4.89
CA TYR A 637 -6.07 12.03 5.29
C TYR A 637 -5.22 12.38 4.05
N PRO A 638 -4.49 13.52 4.02
CA PRO A 638 -3.90 14.02 2.78
C PRO A 638 -2.87 13.14 2.08
N TYR A 639 -2.15 12.31 2.82
CA TYR A 639 -1.05 11.50 2.29
C TYR A 639 -1.39 10.00 2.23
N ALA A 640 -2.67 9.65 2.39
CA ALA A 640 -3.12 8.27 2.40
C ALA A 640 -2.88 7.62 1.03
N CYS A 641 -2.44 6.37 1.06
CA CYS A 641 -2.48 5.50 -0.10
C CYS A 641 -3.93 5.34 -0.56
N ALA A 642 -4.15 5.51 -1.86
CA ALA A 642 -5.46 5.34 -2.46
C ALA A 642 -5.88 3.85 -2.44
N ARG A 643 -4.90 2.95 -2.51
CA ARG A 643 -5.07 1.51 -2.27
C ARG A 643 -3.95 1.05 -1.36
N GLU A 644 -4.32 0.39 -0.28
CA GLU A 644 -3.41 -0.18 0.70
C GLU A 644 -3.93 -1.57 1.08
N SER A 645 -3.02 -2.54 1.13
CA SER A 645 -3.35 -3.96 1.19
C SER A 645 -3.97 -4.38 2.52
N ARG A 646 -3.60 -3.76 3.65
CA ARG A 646 -4.22 -4.08 4.94
C ARG A 646 -5.64 -3.52 5.02
N SER A 647 -5.89 -2.31 4.49
CA SER A 647 -7.22 -1.72 4.35
C SER A 647 -8.09 -2.49 3.36
N ALA A 648 -7.51 -2.99 2.26
CA ALA A 648 -8.21 -3.87 1.32
C ALA A 648 -8.59 -5.22 1.97
N ALA A 649 -7.75 -5.76 2.85
CA ALA A 649 -8.05 -7.00 3.56
C ALA A 649 -8.91 -6.81 4.82
N ALA A 650 -9.01 -5.60 5.37
CA ALA A 650 -9.76 -5.30 6.59
C ALA A 650 -11.23 -5.77 6.54
N PRO A 651 -12.01 -5.61 5.45
CA PRO A 651 -13.37 -6.15 5.37
C PRO A 651 -13.45 -7.67 5.55
N LEU A 652 -12.45 -8.43 5.09
CA LEU A 652 -12.41 -9.89 5.27
C LEU A 652 -12.21 -10.26 6.75
N ALA A 653 -11.34 -9.51 7.45
CA ALA A 653 -11.17 -9.65 8.89
C ALA A 653 -12.44 -9.27 9.66
N LEU A 654 -13.14 -8.19 9.26
CA LEU A 654 -14.44 -7.83 9.84
C LEU A 654 -15.47 -8.94 9.64
N LEU A 655 -15.53 -9.51 8.43
CA LEU A 655 -16.42 -10.63 8.12
C LEU A 655 -16.14 -11.85 9.01
N SER A 656 -14.87 -12.13 9.30
CA SER A 656 -14.48 -13.17 10.24
C SER A 656 -14.87 -12.82 11.69
N ALA A 657 -14.73 -11.56 12.09
CA ALA A 657 -15.05 -11.11 13.45
C ALA A 657 -16.56 -11.16 13.76
N VAL A 658 -17.42 -10.83 12.79
CA VAL A 658 -18.88 -10.75 12.99
C VAL A 658 -19.63 -12.01 12.55
N GLY A 659 -18.98 -12.90 11.80
CA GLY A 659 -19.55 -14.17 11.32
C GLY A 659 -19.33 -15.36 12.27
N GLY A 660 -18.53 -15.18 13.31
CA GLY A 660 -18.27 -16.16 14.37
C GLY A 660 -19.38 -16.30 15.40
#